data_AF-A0A946Q9Y2-F1
#
_entry.id   AF-A0A946Q9Y2-F1
#
_cell.length_a   1.000
_cell.length_b   1.000
_cell.length_c   1.000
_cell.angle_alpha   90.00
_cell.angle_beta   90.00
_cell.angle_gamma   90.00
#
_symmetry.space_group_name_H-M   'P 1'
#
loop_
_entity.id
_entity.type
_entity.pdbx_description
1 polymer ?
#
loop_
_entity_poly.entity_id
_entity_poly.type
_entity_poly.pdbx_seq_one_letter_code
_entity_poly.pdbx_strand_id
1 'polypeptide(L)'
;DGFRTLHELGAVHTNNTITPLGKKVARFPVDPQVARMLLAAERESCLTEMLIIAAALTIQDPRERPLDAQQAADQKHEPFEDEQSDFLFFINLWHFYEEQKQQLSSGQLRKLCKTNFLSWMRMREWREVHTQLRQLTKEMGLKLNNQAADYGMVHRALLTGLLSHIATVSSEKHLYNAARGVQMKIWPGSGQFKSNPKWIIAAEKVETSQLYARIVARIEPQWVERIGKHLLKHSYAEPHWEKRRGQVAAFETVTLYGIPIVARRKTNFGPIDPKESRKIFIRFALVEGELHTQGSFLAKNRKQIEAVESLEAKSRRRDILADDQTLYEFYDQHIPDGVYSAPTFEKWRKQAEKKNPSLLYLTKETLMQHDAESVRNGNQFPDHLTVGRAKLPLSYHFEPENESDGVTLTLPAELLQQMEPESFEWLVPGLLRDRIIAMLRALPKSWRRNFVPAPDFTDAVLPSLNPLDGPLGPQLSSRLRHITGVTLPEKIWQDLTLPDHLMMRFQILDSDGQIQQSGRNLAALQKQGQSAPVAAVTPSTKKRAAAAPTHPLERRHISRWDFGELPESIEVERHNIIVTLYPALVATRKKGEHTLSIQLLDTPEQAEQASQRGITSLFQQEQQSHLQKLLKQQIDQQKLCLHYLSIGRCEALIQDLLQTTTHAALFTADSSLPRSSAHYQQRSKQALETLPSLLLHYGKVTEAALKSHHQLMRQLKGSVSPTQLMTYSKIKSHIETLIYPNFLQQTPAEWLPELPRYLQAVEKRLEKLQQNPQADRQRAQQLAPHWDPFEKRIHDNHSPQFMEYRWMVEEFRVSLFAQELGTKKSVSADRLKKLWKKL
;
A
#
# COMPACT_ATOMS: atom_id res chain seq x y z
N ASP A 1 -44.02 -54.08 3.93
CA ASP A 1 -44.62 -52.74 3.74
C ASP A 1 -45.37 -52.18 4.95
N GLY A 2 -46.29 -52.92 5.60
CA GLY A 2 -47.06 -52.40 6.75
C GLY A 2 -46.21 -51.82 7.90
N PHE A 3 -45.19 -52.53 8.38
CA PHE A 3 -44.28 -52.03 9.43
C PHE A 3 -43.55 -50.75 9.03
N ARG A 4 -43.18 -50.62 7.76
CA ARG A 4 -42.53 -49.42 7.23
C ARG A 4 -43.49 -48.25 7.36
N THR A 5 -44.73 -48.37 6.88
CA THR A 5 -45.75 -47.31 7.02
C THR A 5 -45.97 -46.94 8.49
N LEU A 6 -46.08 -47.92 9.39
CA LEU A 6 -46.23 -47.64 10.83
C LEU A 6 -45.02 -46.89 11.42
N HIS A 7 -43.80 -47.21 10.99
CA HIS A 7 -42.60 -46.49 11.41
C HIS A 7 -42.60 -45.05 10.88
N GLU A 8 -42.99 -44.87 9.61
CA GLU A 8 -43.12 -43.54 8.98
C GLU A 8 -44.10 -42.64 9.76
N LEU A 9 -45.21 -43.21 10.22
CA LEU A 9 -46.22 -42.50 11.03
C LEU A 9 -45.79 -42.23 12.49
N GLY A 10 -44.67 -42.81 12.94
CA GLY A 10 -44.23 -42.79 14.34
C GLY A 10 -45.06 -43.70 15.25
N ALA A 11 -45.79 -44.67 14.69
CA ALA A 11 -46.60 -45.63 15.43
C ALA A 11 -45.78 -46.79 16.00
N VAL A 12 -44.60 -47.08 15.41
CA VAL A 12 -43.62 -48.05 15.94
C VAL A 12 -42.21 -47.45 15.99
N HIS A 13 -41.39 -47.93 16.92
CA HIS A 13 -39.96 -47.65 17.00
C HIS A 13 -39.17 -48.43 15.92
N THR A 14 -37.89 -48.10 15.74
CA THR A 14 -36.98 -48.81 14.81
C THR A 14 -36.79 -50.29 15.14
N ASN A 15 -37.00 -50.68 16.40
CA ASN A 15 -36.99 -52.08 16.85
C ASN A 15 -38.37 -52.77 16.75
N ASN A 16 -39.29 -52.23 15.96
CA ASN A 16 -40.66 -52.75 15.71
C ASN A 16 -41.59 -52.81 16.93
N THR A 17 -41.31 -52.07 18.01
CA THR A 17 -42.20 -51.97 19.18
C THR A 17 -43.21 -50.82 19.05
N ILE A 18 -44.45 -51.02 19.52
CA ILE A 18 -45.52 -50.03 19.40
C ILE A 18 -45.28 -48.81 20.32
N THR A 19 -45.41 -47.61 19.77
CA THR A 19 -45.26 -46.35 20.51
C THR A 19 -46.57 -45.99 21.25
N PRO A 20 -46.53 -45.07 22.24
CA PRO A 20 -47.76 -44.51 22.84
C PRO A 20 -48.70 -43.88 21.80
N LEU A 21 -48.12 -43.31 20.73
CA LEU A 21 -48.88 -42.80 19.58
C LEU A 21 -49.51 -43.95 18.80
N GLY A 22 -48.76 -45.02 18.51
CA GLY A 22 -49.26 -46.21 17.82
C GLY A 22 -50.43 -46.87 18.53
N LYS A 23 -50.41 -46.93 19.87
CA LYS A 23 -51.53 -47.43 20.67
C LYS A 23 -52.81 -46.60 20.46
N LYS A 24 -52.69 -45.27 20.28
CA LYS A 24 -53.83 -44.41 19.98
C LYS A 24 -54.31 -44.59 18.53
N VAL A 25 -53.38 -44.71 17.57
CA VAL A 25 -53.68 -44.97 16.15
C VAL A 25 -54.48 -46.27 16.01
N ALA A 26 -54.10 -47.33 16.72
CA ALA A 26 -54.76 -48.65 16.67
C ALA A 26 -56.21 -48.67 17.18
N ARG A 27 -56.69 -47.61 17.86
CA ARG A 27 -58.09 -47.52 18.32
C ARG A 27 -59.06 -47.13 17.21
N PHE A 28 -58.57 -46.62 16.09
CA PHE A 28 -59.39 -46.18 14.97
C PHE A 28 -59.66 -47.34 13.99
N PRO A 29 -60.92 -47.57 13.55
CA PRO A 29 -61.27 -48.59 12.57
C PRO A 29 -61.09 -48.09 11.13
N VAL A 30 -59.99 -47.39 10.86
CA VAL A 30 -59.64 -46.84 9.54
C VAL A 30 -58.15 -47.05 9.26
N ASP A 31 -57.70 -46.70 8.05
CA ASP A 31 -56.28 -46.77 7.70
C ASP A 31 -55.40 -46.01 8.73
N PRO A 32 -54.25 -46.56 9.15
CA PRO A 32 -53.35 -45.92 10.10
C PRO A 32 -52.92 -44.50 9.73
N GLN A 33 -52.83 -44.17 8.43
CA GLN A 33 -52.53 -42.82 7.95
C GLN A 33 -53.66 -41.85 8.32
N VAL A 34 -54.92 -42.24 8.09
CA VAL A 34 -56.10 -41.43 8.43
C VAL A 34 -56.22 -41.27 9.95
N ALA A 35 -56.04 -42.35 10.71
CA ALA A 35 -56.01 -42.31 12.16
C ALA A 35 -54.90 -41.37 12.70
N ARG A 36 -53.73 -41.38 12.06
CA ARG A 36 -52.61 -40.48 12.40
C ARG A 36 -52.95 -39.00 12.14
N MET A 37 -53.66 -38.70 11.05
CA MET A 37 -54.14 -37.35 10.72
C MET A 37 -55.16 -36.85 11.75
N LEU A 38 -56.13 -37.68 12.14
CA LEU A 38 -57.13 -37.33 13.16
C LEU A 38 -56.49 -36.99 14.52
N LEU A 39 -55.49 -37.78 14.95
CA LEU A 39 -54.74 -37.49 16.17
C LEU A 39 -53.87 -36.23 16.06
N ALA A 40 -53.38 -35.91 14.86
CA ALA A 40 -52.64 -34.66 14.63
C ALA A 40 -53.57 -33.44 14.64
N ALA A 41 -54.77 -33.59 14.10
CA ALA A 41 -55.73 -32.50 13.92
C ALA A 41 -56.21 -31.90 15.24
N GLU A 42 -56.27 -32.68 16.32
CA GLU A 42 -56.49 -32.13 17.66
C GLU A 42 -55.36 -31.14 18.04
N ARG A 43 -54.10 -31.51 17.81
CA ARG A 43 -52.93 -30.67 18.16
C ARG A 43 -52.82 -29.43 17.29
N GLU A 44 -53.20 -29.55 16.02
CA GLU A 44 -53.22 -28.43 15.06
C GLU A 44 -54.52 -27.61 15.16
N SER A 45 -55.47 -28.00 16.01
CA SER A 45 -56.78 -27.33 16.18
C SER A 45 -57.63 -27.29 14.90
N CYS A 46 -57.68 -28.40 14.16
CA CYS A 46 -58.44 -28.56 12.91
C CYS A 46 -59.23 -29.89 12.85
N LEU A 47 -59.66 -30.40 14.00
CA LEU A 47 -60.30 -31.71 14.09
C LEU A 47 -61.66 -31.77 13.37
N THR A 48 -62.43 -30.68 13.37
CA THR A 48 -63.72 -30.59 12.69
C THR A 48 -63.56 -30.78 11.18
N GLU A 49 -62.62 -30.06 10.58
CA GLU A 49 -62.26 -30.11 9.17
C GLU A 49 -61.63 -31.46 8.82
N MET A 50 -60.73 -31.97 9.67
CA MET A 50 -60.07 -33.24 9.43
C MET A 50 -61.03 -34.42 9.51
N LEU A 51 -62.08 -34.38 10.35
CA LEU A 51 -63.10 -35.44 10.38
C LEU A 51 -63.83 -35.54 9.03
N ILE A 52 -64.13 -34.40 8.40
CA ILE A 52 -64.77 -34.34 7.08
C ILE A 52 -63.86 -34.98 6.03
N ILE A 53 -62.60 -34.55 5.98
CA ILE A 53 -61.61 -35.05 5.02
C ILE A 53 -61.32 -36.53 5.27
N ALA A 54 -61.05 -36.93 6.51
CA ALA A 54 -60.78 -38.31 6.89
C ALA A 54 -61.90 -39.26 6.46
N ALA A 55 -63.16 -38.87 6.68
CA ALA A 55 -64.30 -39.65 6.23
C ALA A 55 -64.40 -39.71 4.70
N ALA A 56 -64.07 -38.62 4.00
CA ALA A 56 -64.08 -38.59 2.53
C ALA A 56 -63.02 -39.54 1.94
N LEU A 57 -61.83 -39.58 2.54
CA LEU A 57 -60.72 -40.44 2.09
C LEU A 57 -60.97 -41.94 2.35
N THR A 58 -61.94 -42.29 3.20
CA THR A 58 -62.28 -43.68 3.53
C THR A 58 -63.40 -44.27 2.69
N ILE A 59 -64.07 -43.45 1.87
CA ILE A 59 -65.17 -43.89 1.02
C ILE A 59 -64.79 -43.71 -0.46
N GLN A 60 -65.63 -44.21 -1.37
CA GLN A 60 -65.49 -43.88 -2.78
C GLN A 60 -65.86 -42.41 -3.04
N ASP A 61 -65.12 -41.73 -3.93
CA ASP A 61 -65.37 -40.32 -4.28
C ASP A 61 -66.85 -40.08 -4.64
N PRO A 62 -67.55 -39.17 -3.91
CA PRO A 62 -68.97 -38.92 -4.13
C PRO A 62 -69.27 -38.18 -5.44
N ARG A 63 -68.27 -37.61 -6.11
CA ARG A 63 -68.45 -36.96 -7.41
C ARG A 63 -68.66 -37.98 -8.52
N GLU A 64 -69.57 -37.65 -9.42
CA GLU A 64 -69.79 -38.37 -10.66
C GLU A 64 -69.29 -37.51 -11.83
N ARG A 65 -68.52 -38.11 -12.75
CA ARG A 65 -68.03 -37.42 -13.95
C ARG A 65 -68.21 -38.32 -15.18
N PRO A 66 -69.45 -38.49 -15.69
CA PRO A 66 -69.73 -39.33 -16.85
C PRO A 66 -68.98 -38.85 -18.09
N LEU A 67 -68.55 -39.78 -18.97
CA LEU A 67 -67.74 -39.46 -20.17
C LEU A 67 -68.46 -38.52 -21.14
N ASP A 68 -69.79 -38.62 -21.22
CA ASP A 68 -70.68 -37.84 -22.08
C ASP A 68 -71.08 -36.48 -21.48
N ALA A 69 -70.86 -36.26 -20.18
CA ALA A 69 -71.28 -35.06 -19.45
C ALA A 69 -70.15 -34.40 -18.65
N GLN A 70 -68.89 -34.61 -19.04
CA GLN A 70 -67.71 -34.15 -18.29
C GLN A 70 -67.72 -32.63 -18.04
N GLN A 71 -67.99 -31.82 -19.07
CA GLN A 71 -68.01 -30.36 -18.95
C GLN A 71 -69.11 -29.87 -18.00
N ALA A 72 -70.28 -30.51 -18.04
CA ALA A 72 -71.41 -30.17 -17.18
C ALA A 72 -71.14 -30.56 -15.72
N ALA A 73 -70.48 -31.69 -15.48
CA ALA A 73 -70.04 -32.10 -14.15
C ALA A 73 -68.98 -31.14 -13.59
N ASP A 74 -67.95 -30.81 -14.38
CA ASP A 74 -66.89 -29.88 -13.98
C ASP A 74 -67.48 -28.51 -13.60
N GLN A 75 -68.42 -27.96 -14.39
CA GLN A 75 -69.10 -26.70 -14.08
C GLN A 75 -69.93 -26.76 -12.79
N LYS A 76 -70.48 -27.92 -12.44
CA LYS A 76 -71.23 -28.12 -11.18
C LYS A 76 -70.32 -28.34 -9.97
N HIS A 77 -69.08 -28.75 -10.19
CA HIS A 77 -68.10 -28.97 -9.12
C HIS A 77 -67.21 -27.75 -8.88
N GLU A 78 -67.02 -26.89 -9.88
CA GLU A 78 -66.25 -25.64 -9.81
C GLU A 78 -66.51 -24.79 -8.55
N PRO A 79 -67.76 -24.58 -8.07
CA PRO A 79 -68.01 -23.77 -6.87
C PRO A 79 -67.43 -24.34 -5.57
N PHE A 80 -67.06 -25.63 -5.55
CA PHE A 80 -66.45 -26.27 -4.39
C PHE A 80 -64.93 -26.33 -4.49
N GLU A 81 -64.34 -26.03 -5.65
CA GLU A 81 -62.88 -26.04 -5.82
C GLU A 81 -62.20 -24.99 -4.93
N ASP A 82 -61.02 -25.34 -4.45
CA ASP A 82 -60.13 -24.42 -3.75
C ASP A 82 -58.84 -24.27 -4.57
N GLU A 83 -58.38 -23.02 -4.70
CA GLU A 83 -57.24 -22.68 -5.55
C GLU A 83 -55.93 -23.38 -5.13
N GLN A 84 -55.83 -23.84 -3.89
CA GLN A 84 -54.61 -24.38 -3.29
C GLN A 84 -54.75 -25.83 -2.79
N SER A 85 -55.95 -26.42 -2.77
CA SER A 85 -56.16 -27.75 -2.19
C SER A 85 -57.42 -28.49 -2.65
N ASP A 86 -57.26 -29.66 -3.26
CA ASP A 86 -58.36 -30.59 -3.50
C ASP A 86 -58.92 -31.20 -2.20
N PHE A 87 -58.22 -31.10 -1.06
CA PHE A 87 -58.76 -31.57 0.22
C PHE A 87 -59.83 -30.61 0.74
N LEU A 88 -59.66 -29.31 0.52
CA LEU A 88 -60.64 -28.29 0.92
C LEU A 88 -61.92 -28.36 0.07
N PHE A 89 -61.85 -28.95 -1.14
CA PHE A 89 -63.03 -29.28 -1.94
C PHE A 89 -64.06 -30.08 -1.13
N PHE A 90 -63.60 -31.09 -0.39
CA PHE A 90 -64.49 -31.92 0.42
C PHE A 90 -65.12 -31.14 1.57
N ILE A 91 -64.42 -30.17 2.15
CA ILE A 91 -64.98 -29.31 3.19
C ILE A 91 -66.06 -28.40 2.61
N ASN A 92 -65.79 -27.77 1.46
CA ASN A 92 -66.75 -26.90 0.78
C ASN A 92 -68.02 -27.67 0.36
N LEU A 93 -67.84 -28.84 -0.25
CA LEU A 93 -68.94 -29.71 -0.66
C LEU A 93 -69.75 -30.21 0.55
N TRP A 94 -69.08 -30.56 1.65
CA TRP A 94 -69.73 -31.00 2.87
C TRP A 94 -70.60 -29.90 3.47
N HIS A 95 -70.09 -28.68 3.59
CA HIS A 95 -70.85 -27.55 4.12
C HIS A 95 -72.07 -27.24 3.26
N PHE A 96 -71.90 -27.18 1.93
CA PHE A 96 -73.01 -27.01 1.00
C PHE A 96 -74.08 -28.10 1.19
N TYR A 97 -73.66 -29.36 1.26
CA TYR A 97 -74.60 -30.47 1.40
C TYR A 97 -75.34 -30.44 2.74
N GLU A 98 -74.66 -30.18 3.86
CA GLU A 98 -75.29 -30.09 5.18
C GLU A 98 -76.29 -28.93 5.27
N GLU A 99 -75.97 -27.78 4.69
CA GLU A 99 -76.88 -26.63 4.63
C GLU A 99 -78.15 -26.98 3.84
N GLN A 100 -77.99 -27.55 2.64
CA GLN A 100 -79.13 -27.94 1.80
C GLN A 100 -79.97 -29.04 2.44
N LYS A 101 -79.36 -29.98 3.17
CA LYS A 101 -80.08 -31.04 3.89
C LYS A 101 -81.00 -30.50 4.97
N GLN A 102 -80.64 -29.39 5.63
CA GLN A 102 -81.50 -28.78 6.66
C GLN A 102 -82.78 -28.17 6.05
N GLN A 103 -82.74 -27.79 4.78
CA GLN A 103 -83.80 -27.07 4.10
C GLN A 103 -84.66 -27.96 3.18
N LEU A 104 -84.09 -29.04 2.64
CA LEU A 104 -84.72 -29.88 1.62
C LEU A 104 -85.21 -31.22 2.17
N SER A 105 -86.32 -31.72 1.63
CA SER A 105 -86.78 -33.10 1.88
C SER A 105 -85.82 -34.13 1.25
N SER A 106 -85.86 -35.38 1.73
CA SER A 106 -84.97 -36.45 1.23
C SER A 106 -85.09 -36.69 -0.29
N GLY A 107 -86.29 -36.52 -0.87
CA GLY A 107 -86.49 -36.65 -2.32
C GLY A 107 -85.88 -35.49 -3.11
N GLN A 108 -86.01 -34.27 -2.60
CA GLN A 108 -85.39 -33.07 -3.18
C GLN A 108 -83.87 -33.12 -3.07
N LEU A 109 -83.32 -33.62 -1.96
CA LEU A 109 -81.88 -33.76 -1.77
C LEU A 109 -81.28 -34.82 -2.71
N ARG A 110 -81.98 -35.92 -2.97
CA ARG A 110 -81.57 -36.90 -4.00
C ARG A 110 -81.56 -36.28 -5.40
N LYS A 111 -82.55 -35.42 -5.72
CA LYS A 111 -82.58 -34.66 -6.98
C LYS A 111 -81.42 -33.66 -7.05
N LEU A 112 -81.12 -32.95 -5.96
CA LEU A 112 -79.98 -32.03 -5.86
C LEU A 112 -78.66 -32.75 -6.14
N CYS A 113 -78.43 -33.92 -5.53
CA CYS A 113 -77.24 -34.73 -5.81
C CYS A 113 -77.14 -35.08 -7.29
N LYS A 114 -78.22 -35.57 -7.90
CA LYS A 114 -78.25 -35.90 -9.34
C LYS A 114 -77.96 -34.68 -10.22
N THR A 115 -78.55 -33.52 -9.91
CA THR A 115 -78.36 -32.28 -10.67
C THR A 115 -76.95 -31.69 -10.55
N ASN A 116 -76.25 -31.95 -9.44
CA ASN A 116 -74.87 -31.51 -9.22
C ASN A 116 -73.84 -32.63 -9.48
N PHE A 117 -74.23 -33.70 -10.17
CA PHE A 117 -73.35 -34.83 -10.48
C PHE A 117 -72.67 -35.42 -9.22
N LEU A 118 -73.48 -35.70 -8.20
CA LEU A 118 -73.06 -36.34 -6.96
C LEU A 118 -73.84 -37.63 -6.75
N SER A 119 -73.16 -38.67 -6.29
CA SER A 119 -73.78 -39.94 -5.93
C SER A 119 -74.51 -39.82 -4.59
N TRP A 120 -75.84 -39.94 -4.61
CA TRP A 120 -76.67 -39.91 -3.39
C TRP A 120 -76.23 -40.93 -2.34
N MET A 121 -75.88 -42.15 -2.77
CA MET A 121 -75.49 -43.23 -1.86
C MET A 121 -74.15 -42.92 -1.19
N ARG A 122 -73.14 -42.47 -1.96
CA ARG A 122 -71.82 -42.11 -1.41
C ARG A 122 -71.87 -40.89 -0.50
N MET A 123 -72.73 -39.90 -0.79
CA MET A 123 -72.95 -38.77 0.14
C MET A 123 -73.54 -39.23 1.48
N ARG A 124 -74.44 -40.23 1.48
CA ARG A 124 -74.97 -40.82 2.72
C ARG A 124 -73.90 -41.59 3.48
N GLU A 125 -73.13 -42.43 2.79
CA GLU A 125 -72.02 -43.20 3.34
C GLU A 125 -70.97 -42.28 3.98
N TRP A 126 -70.58 -41.21 3.28
CA TRP A 126 -69.65 -40.20 3.81
C TRP A 126 -70.10 -39.66 5.17
N ARG A 127 -71.39 -39.32 5.29
CA ARG A 127 -71.95 -38.78 6.52
C ARG A 127 -72.01 -39.80 7.65
N GLU A 128 -72.29 -41.04 7.31
CA GLU A 128 -72.31 -42.14 8.26
C GLU A 128 -70.91 -42.35 8.84
N VAL A 129 -69.88 -42.47 7.98
CA VAL A 129 -68.49 -42.62 8.40
C VAL A 129 -68.01 -41.41 9.22
N HIS A 130 -68.34 -40.18 8.79
CA HIS A 130 -68.04 -38.98 9.58
C HIS A 130 -68.67 -39.02 10.98
N THR A 131 -69.92 -39.48 11.09
CA THR A 131 -70.63 -39.58 12.38
C THR A 131 -69.96 -40.62 13.29
N GLN A 132 -69.58 -41.77 12.74
CA GLN A 132 -68.85 -42.82 13.45
C GLN A 132 -67.48 -42.32 13.94
N LEU A 133 -66.69 -41.67 13.08
CA LEU A 133 -65.40 -41.09 13.44
C LEU A 133 -65.53 -39.97 14.48
N ARG A 134 -66.56 -39.12 14.38
CA ARG A 134 -66.83 -38.08 15.37
C ARG A 134 -67.20 -38.66 16.73
N GLN A 135 -68.00 -39.72 16.77
CA GLN A 135 -68.33 -40.40 18.02
C GLN A 135 -67.07 -41.01 18.66
N LEU A 136 -66.25 -41.71 17.86
CA LEU A 136 -65.03 -42.33 18.34
C LEU A 136 -64.01 -41.30 18.86
N THR A 137 -63.81 -40.20 18.14
CA THR A 137 -62.90 -39.13 18.58
C THR A 137 -63.38 -38.50 19.90
N LYS A 138 -64.69 -38.36 20.10
CA LYS A 138 -65.29 -37.94 21.38
C LYS A 138 -65.06 -38.96 22.51
N GLU A 139 -65.24 -40.26 22.25
CA GLU A 139 -64.95 -41.33 23.22
C GLU A 139 -63.47 -41.40 23.59
N MET A 140 -62.59 -41.01 22.67
CA MET A 140 -61.15 -40.88 22.90
C MET A 140 -60.75 -39.57 23.62
N GLY A 141 -61.70 -38.67 23.88
CA GLY A 141 -61.48 -37.40 24.57
C GLY A 141 -60.85 -36.30 23.71
N LEU A 142 -60.85 -36.45 22.38
CA LEU A 142 -60.32 -35.43 21.47
C LEU A 142 -61.29 -34.26 21.35
N LYS A 143 -60.76 -33.04 21.36
CA LYS A 143 -61.56 -31.82 21.34
C LYS A 143 -61.72 -31.28 19.92
N LEU A 144 -62.96 -30.93 19.56
CA LEU A 144 -63.26 -30.17 18.35
C LEU A 144 -62.77 -28.73 18.52
N ASN A 145 -62.34 -28.11 17.42
CA ASN A 145 -61.99 -26.70 17.36
C ASN A 145 -63.22 -25.79 17.43
N ASN A 146 -63.07 -24.63 18.08
CA ASN A 146 -64.13 -23.64 18.25
C ASN A 146 -64.19 -22.60 17.11
N GLN A 147 -63.10 -22.46 16.36
CA GLN A 147 -62.96 -21.56 15.22
C GLN A 147 -62.58 -22.38 13.98
N ALA A 148 -62.96 -21.91 12.80
CA ALA A 148 -62.56 -22.55 11.54
C ALA A 148 -61.04 -22.60 11.43
N ALA A 149 -60.50 -23.77 11.05
CA ALA A 149 -59.06 -23.97 10.93
C ALA A 149 -58.50 -23.23 9.71
N ASP A 150 -57.28 -22.70 9.85
CA ASP A 150 -56.57 -22.13 8.71
C ASP A 150 -56.01 -23.22 7.76
N TYR A 151 -55.63 -22.80 6.55
CA TYR A 151 -55.04 -23.68 5.55
C TYR A 151 -53.86 -24.48 6.10
N GLY A 152 -52.94 -23.83 6.82
CA GLY A 152 -51.73 -24.45 7.32
C GLY A 152 -52.02 -25.52 8.38
N MET A 153 -52.98 -25.30 9.27
CA MET A 153 -53.38 -26.24 10.33
C MET A 153 -53.86 -27.56 9.72
N VAL A 154 -54.78 -27.49 8.75
CA VAL A 154 -55.32 -28.67 8.06
C VAL A 154 -54.20 -29.43 7.34
N HIS A 155 -53.36 -28.74 6.56
CA HIS A 155 -52.34 -29.39 5.75
C HIS A 155 -51.15 -29.91 6.56
N ARG A 156 -50.79 -29.27 7.69
CA ARG A 156 -49.83 -29.84 8.65
C ARG A 156 -50.36 -31.11 9.30
N ALA A 157 -51.65 -31.19 9.63
CA ALA A 157 -52.26 -32.41 10.14
C ALA A 157 -52.26 -33.53 9.07
N LEU A 158 -52.63 -33.21 7.80
CA LEU A 158 -52.57 -34.14 6.66
C LEU A 158 -51.16 -34.71 6.47
N LEU A 159 -50.15 -33.85 6.51
CA LEU A 159 -48.74 -34.24 6.34
C LEU A 159 -48.32 -35.35 7.31
N THR A 160 -48.85 -35.38 8.53
CA THR A 160 -48.48 -36.43 9.50
C THR A 160 -48.86 -37.85 9.07
N GLY A 161 -49.90 -38.01 8.25
CA GLY A 161 -50.32 -39.30 7.70
C GLY A 161 -49.73 -39.59 6.32
N LEU A 162 -49.36 -38.54 5.58
CA LEU A 162 -49.05 -38.60 4.15
C LEU A 162 -47.61 -38.18 3.80
N LEU A 163 -46.66 -38.27 4.76
CA LEU A 163 -45.26 -37.87 4.55
C LEU A 163 -44.59 -38.55 3.34
N SER A 164 -44.98 -39.78 2.99
CA SER A 164 -44.44 -40.51 1.83
C SER A 164 -45.19 -40.23 0.52
N HIS A 165 -46.16 -39.32 0.54
CA HIS A 165 -46.96 -38.89 -0.60
C HIS A 165 -46.64 -37.45 -1.02
N ILE A 166 -45.55 -36.88 -0.48
CA ILE A 166 -45.04 -35.59 -0.92
C ILE A 166 -44.28 -35.71 -2.24
N ALA A 167 -44.28 -34.63 -3.01
CA ALA A 167 -43.41 -34.49 -4.16
C ALA A 167 -43.05 -33.02 -4.43
N THR A 168 -41.95 -32.82 -5.14
CA THR A 168 -41.51 -31.51 -5.63
C THR A 168 -41.41 -31.51 -7.14
N VAL A 169 -41.69 -30.37 -7.78
CA VAL A 169 -41.53 -30.23 -9.23
C VAL A 169 -40.11 -30.59 -9.67
N SER A 170 -39.98 -31.32 -10.78
CA SER A 170 -38.70 -31.68 -11.40
C SER A 170 -38.24 -30.56 -12.35
N SER A 171 -37.19 -30.81 -13.16
CA SER A 171 -36.79 -29.90 -14.23
C SER A 171 -37.82 -29.81 -15.36
N GLU A 172 -38.68 -30.81 -15.53
CA GLU A 172 -39.74 -30.83 -16.54
C GLU A 172 -41.06 -30.33 -15.95
N LYS A 173 -41.76 -29.45 -16.69
CA LYS A 173 -43.02 -28.87 -16.26
C LYS A 173 -44.09 -29.98 -16.10
N HIS A 174 -44.89 -29.90 -15.04
CA HIS A 174 -45.91 -30.89 -14.64
C HIS A 174 -45.39 -32.28 -14.24
N LEU A 175 -44.06 -32.49 -14.19
CA LEU A 175 -43.45 -33.71 -13.68
C LEU A 175 -42.91 -33.46 -12.26
N TYR A 176 -43.20 -34.37 -11.34
CA TYR A 176 -42.87 -34.24 -9.92
C TYR A 176 -42.01 -35.40 -9.46
N ASN A 177 -40.95 -35.10 -8.72
CA ASN A 177 -40.12 -36.08 -8.01
C ASN A 177 -40.77 -36.40 -6.66
N ALA A 178 -41.30 -37.60 -6.54
CA ALA A 178 -41.93 -38.13 -5.34
C ALA A 178 -40.96 -38.94 -4.48
N ALA A 179 -41.40 -39.26 -3.26
CA ALA A 179 -40.62 -40.05 -2.32
C ALA A 179 -40.16 -41.37 -2.95
N ARG A 180 -38.94 -41.80 -2.60
CA ARG A 180 -38.33 -43.07 -3.05
C ARG A 180 -37.97 -43.11 -4.54
N GLY A 181 -37.72 -41.94 -5.15
CA GLY A 181 -37.15 -41.83 -6.51
C GLY A 181 -38.16 -42.03 -7.64
N VAL A 182 -39.45 -42.01 -7.33
CA VAL A 182 -40.52 -42.18 -8.33
C VAL A 182 -40.90 -40.82 -8.91
N GLN A 183 -41.24 -40.77 -10.20
CA GLN A 183 -41.82 -39.59 -10.82
C GLN A 183 -43.33 -39.73 -10.98
N MET A 184 -44.05 -38.63 -10.74
CA MET A 184 -45.52 -38.59 -10.90
C MET A 184 -45.98 -37.27 -11.51
N LYS A 185 -47.18 -37.26 -12.08
CA LYS A 185 -47.85 -36.02 -12.55
C LYS A 185 -49.10 -35.75 -11.73
N ILE A 186 -49.51 -34.50 -11.61
CA ILE A 186 -50.82 -34.15 -11.03
C ILE A 186 -51.91 -34.66 -11.99
N TRP A 187 -52.95 -35.29 -11.46
CA TRP A 187 -54.10 -35.72 -12.26
C TRP A 187 -54.75 -34.52 -12.97
N PRO A 188 -55.06 -34.58 -14.28
CA PRO A 188 -55.59 -33.43 -15.02
C PRO A 188 -56.90 -32.83 -14.47
N GLY A 189 -57.70 -33.63 -13.77
CA GLY A 189 -58.94 -33.20 -13.12
C GLY A 189 -58.75 -32.66 -11.69
N SER A 190 -57.53 -32.40 -11.25
CA SER A 190 -57.22 -31.71 -9.98
C SER A 190 -57.24 -30.20 -10.20
N GLY A 191 -57.75 -29.43 -9.24
CA GLY A 191 -57.66 -27.97 -9.27
C GLY A 191 -56.21 -27.49 -9.27
N GLN A 192 -55.28 -28.32 -8.79
CA GLN A 192 -53.85 -28.03 -8.70
C GLN A 192 -53.08 -28.30 -10.02
N PHE A 193 -53.74 -28.88 -11.03
CA PHE A 193 -53.08 -29.20 -12.30
C PHE A 193 -52.57 -27.94 -13.01
N LYS A 194 -53.39 -26.88 -13.03
CA LYS A 194 -53.06 -25.60 -13.68
C LYS A 194 -52.07 -24.77 -12.85
N SER A 195 -52.21 -24.76 -11.52
CA SER A 195 -51.38 -23.95 -10.62
C SER A 195 -49.93 -24.46 -10.53
N ASN A 196 -49.71 -25.76 -10.78
CA ASN A 196 -48.40 -26.42 -10.82
C ASN A 196 -47.47 -26.01 -9.64
N PRO A 197 -47.92 -26.18 -8.39
CA PRO A 197 -47.20 -25.71 -7.21
C PRO A 197 -45.88 -26.44 -7.02
N LYS A 198 -44.86 -25.75 -6.52
CA LYS A 198 -43.50 -26.32 -6.37
C LYS A 198 -43.46 -27.58 -5.50
N TRP A 199 -44.26 -27.60 -4.43
CA TRP A 199 -44.35 -28.69 -3.46
C TRP A 199 -45.80 -29.11 -3.29
N ILE A 200 -46.02 -30.41 -3.33
CA ILE A 200 -47.34 -31.01 -3.18
C ILE A 200 -47.37 -32.12 -2.15
N ILE A 201 -48.55 -32.33 -1.60
CA ILE A 201 -48.98 -33.58 -0.97
C ILE A 201 -50.15 -34.16 -1.76
N ALA A 202 -50.20 -35.48 -1.87
CA ALA A 202 -51.31 -36.20 -2.50
C ALA A 202 -51.95 -37.17 -1.49
N ALA A 203 -53.28 -37.33 -1.54
CA ALA A 203 -53.92 -38.40 -0.77
C ALA A 203 -53.58 -39.76 -1.39
N GLU A 204 -53.61 -39.86 -2.72
CA GLU A 204 -53.44 -41.11 -3.45
C GLU A 204 -52.43 -40.99 -4.58
N LYS A 205 -51.76 -42.11 -4.86
CA LYS A 205 -50.87 -42.30 -6.02
C LYS A 205 -51.44 -43.45 -6.84
N VAL A 206 -51.94 -43.15 -8.04
CA VAL A 206 -52.65 -44.12 -8.89
C VAL A 206 -51.90 -44.26 -10.20
N GLU A 207 -51.53 -45.49 -10.54
CA GLU A 207 -50.84 -45.83 -11.78
C GLU A 207 -51.87 -46.22 -12.86
N THR A 208 -51.86 -45.52 -13.99
CA THR A 208 -52.68 -45.85 -15.16
C THR A 208 -51.78 -46.01 -16.39
N SER A 209 -51.59 -44.95 -17.18
CA SER A 209 -50.55 -44.86 -18.22
C SER A 209 -49.22 -44.32 -17.67
N GLN A 210 -49.30 -43.52 -16.63
CA GLN A 210 -48.20 -42.99 -15.83
C GLN A 210 -48.70 -42.85 -14.39
N LEU A 211 -47.79 -42.65 -13.44
CA LEU A 211 -48.18 -42.45 -12.05
C LEU A 211 -48.78 -41.05 -11.86
N TYR A 212 -50.01 -41.01 -11.36
CA TYR A 212 -50.74 -39.77 -11.10
C TYR A 212 -50.97 -39.54 -9.60
N ALA A 213 -50.76 -38.30 -9.17
CA ALA A 213 -51.15 -37.80 -7.87
C ALA A 213 -52.62 -37.36 -7.91
N ARG A 214 -53.45 -37.89 -7.01
CA ARG A 214 -54.87 -37.53 -6.88
C ARG A 214 -55.14 -36.95 -5.49
N ILE A 215 -56.09 -36.01 -5.46
CA ILE A 215 -56.43 -35.20 -4.27
C ILE A 215 -55.16 -34.51 -3.77
N VAL A 216 -54.81 -33.41 -4.45
CA VAL A 216 -53.52 -32.74 -4.30
C VAL A 216 -53.70 -31.40 -3.59
N ALA A 217 -52.74 -31.05 -2.74
CA ALA A 217 -52.62 -29.72 -2.17
C ALA A 217 -51.19 -29.21 -2.20
N ARG A 218 -51.06 -27.88 -2.26
CA ARG A 218 -49.78 -27.19 -2.06
C ARG A 218 -49.33 -27.35 -0.61
N ILE A 219 -48.03 -27.54 -0.40
CA ILE A 219 -47.42 -27.55 0.95
C ILE A 219 -46.15 -26.72 0.99
N GLU A 220 -45.70 -26.38 2.19
CA GLU A 220 -44.39 -25.75 2.39
C GLU A 220 -43.36 -26.75 2.93
N PRO A 221 -42.12 -26.78 2.39
CA PRO A 221 -41.09 -27.74 2.79
C PRO A 221 -40.69 -27.63 4.27
N GLN A 222 -40.88 -26.45 4.87
CA GLN A 222 -40.63 -26.19 6.30
C GLN A 222 -41.51 -27.07 7.20
N TRP A 223 -42.76 -27.32 6.77
CA TRP A 223 -43.69 -28.19 7.49
C TRP A 223 -43.20 -29.64 7.45
N VAL A 224 -42.69 -30.07 6.29
CA VAL A 224 -42.13 -31.40 6.08
C VAL A 224 -40.90 -31.62 6.96
N GLU A 225 -39.98 -30.66 7.01
CA GLU A 225 -38.79 -30.73 7.87
C GLU A 225 -39.17 -30.86 9.36
N ARG A 226 -40.14 -30.06 9.82
CA ARG A 226 -40.58 -30.11 11.23
C ARG A 226 -41.30 -31.41 11.57
N ILE A 227 -42.23 -31.85 10.74
CA ILE A 227 -43.10 -33.02 11.01
C ILE A 227 -42.31 -34.33 10.82
N GLY A 228 -41.44 -34.39 9.82
CA GLY A 228 -40.68 -35.58 9.45
C GLY A 228 -39.36 -35.75 10.20
N LYS A 229 -39.11 -35.01 11.29
CA LYS A 229 -37.79 -34.95 11.97
C LYS A 229 -37.16 -36.31 12.27
N HIS A 230 -37.96 -37.33 12.62
CA HIS A 230 -37.50 -38.70 12.92
C HIS A 230 -37.09 -39.52 11.68
N LEU A 231 -37.33 -38.99 10.48
CA LEU A 231 -37.11 -39.66 9.20
C LEU A 231 -36.12 -38.93 8.30
N LEU A 232 -35.71 -37.72 8.69
CA LEU A 232 -34.76 -36.92 7.93
C LEU A 232 -33.38 -37.56 7.94
N LYS A 233 -32.71 -37.50 6.80
CA LYS A 233 -31.28 -37.81 6.68
C LYS A 233 -30.52 -36.53 6.40
N HIS A 234 -29.47 -36.31 7.18
CA HIS A 234 -28.60 -35.16 7.08
C HIS A 234 -27.28 -35.58 6.44
N SER A 235 -26.82 -34.83 5.45
CA SER A 235 -25.48 -34.98 4.88
C SER A 235 -24.79 -33.61 4.86
N TYR A 236 -23.49 -33.61 5.12
CA TYR A 236 -22.69 -32.39 5.21
C TYR A 236 -21.59 -32.44 4.15
N ALA A 237 -21.41 -31.33 3.42
CA ALA A 237 -20.42 -31.20 2.37
C ALA A 237 -19.63 -29.89 2.51
N GLU A 238 -18.46 -29.86 1.89
CA GLU A 238 -17.56 -28.70 1.84
C GLU A 238 -17.29 -28.09 3.22
N PRO A 239 -16.71 -28.84 4.19
CA PRO A 239 -16.30 -28.25 5.44
C PRO A 239 -15.18 -27.24 5.20
N HIS A 240 -15.35 -26.00 5.67
CA HIS A 240 -14.42 -24.89 5.42
C HIS A 240 -14.37 -23.91 6.59
N TRP A 241 -13.25 -23.21 6.71
CA TRP A 241 -13.07 -22.18 7.74
C TRP A 241 -13.80 -20.89 7.36
N GLU A 242 -14.45 -20.25 8.35
CA GLU A 242 -15.07 -18.95 8.17
C GLU A 242 -14.44 -17.89 9.06
N LYS A 243 -13.47 -17.17 8.48
CA LYS A 243 -12.71 -16.10 9.15
C LYS A 243 -13.54 -15.12 9.97
N ARG A 244 -14.69 -14.65 9.45
CA ARG A 244 -15.57 -13.69 10.16
C ARG A 244 -16.29 -14.29 11.37
N ARG A 245 -16.70 -15.56 11.29
CA ARG A 245 -17.41 -16.24 12.39
C ARG A 245 -16.46 -16.95 13.35
N GLY A 246 -15.22 -17.20 12.93
CA GLY A 246 -14.23 -17.89 13.73
C GLY A 246 -14.60 -19.35 13.99
N GLN A 247 -15.24 -20.03 13.04
CA GLN A 247 -15.65 -21.43 13.17
C GLN A 247 -15.58 -22.15 11.82
N VAL A 248 -15.56 -23.48 11.87
CA VAL A 248 -15.71 -24.31 10.67
C VAL A 248 -17.19 -24.44 10.33
N ALA A 249 -17.55 -24.09 9.10
CA ALA A 249 -18.89 -24.24 8.56
C ALA A 249 -18.92 -25.37 7.52
N ALA A 250 -20.11 -25.90 7.28
CA ALA A 250 -20.37 -26.84 6.20
C ALA A 250 -21.75 -26.56 5.61
N PHE A 251 -22.00 -27.08 4.41
CA PHE A 251 -23.32 -27.08 3.81
C PHE A 251 -24.05 -28.37 4.13
N GLU A 252 -25.18 -28.24 4.80
CA GLU A 252 -26.10 -29.29 5.14
C GLU A 252 -27.14 -29.48 4.03
N THR A 253 -27.31 -30.72 3.60
CA THR A 253 -28.46 -31.16 2.81
C THR A 253 -29.33 -32.06 3.70
N VAL A 254 -30.62 -31.75 3.77
CA VAL A 254 -31.61 -32.52 4.53
C VAL A 254 -32.54 -33.19 3.54
N THR A 255 -32.61 -34.52 3.59
CA THR A 255 -33.43 -35.32 2.69
C THR A 255 -34.50 -36.11 3.45
N LEU A 256 -35.67 -36.25 2.84
CA LEU A 256 -36.74 -37.14 3.30
C LEU A 256 -37.08 -38.10 2.17
N TYR A 257 -36.89 -39.40 2.39
CA TYR A 257 -37.10 -40.44 1.37
C TYR A 257 -36.41 -40.19 0.03
N GLY A 258 -35.23 -39.55 0.04
CA GLY A 258 -34.48 -39.22 -1.17
C GLY A 258 -34.87 -37.89 -1.84
N ILE A 259 -35.91 -37.19 -1.35
CA ILE A 259 -36.22 -35.83 -1.80
C ILE A 259 -35.44 -34.83 -0.93
N PRO A 260 -34.68 -33.88 -1.53
CA PRO A 260 -34.06 -32.80 -0.78
C PRO A 260 -35.12 -31.81 -0.27
N ILE A 261 -35.35 -31.80 1.05
CA ILE A 261 -36.21 -30.82 1.72
C ILE A 261 -35.46 -29.50 1.89
N VAL A 262 -34.20 -29.60 2.32
CA VAL A 262 -33.25 -28.50 2.38
C VAL A 262 -32.08 -28.88 1.48
N ALA A 263 -31.95 -28.20 0.35
CA ALA A 263 -30.90 -28.51 -0.62
C ALA A 263 -29.51 -28.10 -0.10
N ARG A 264 -29.40 -26.92 0.50
CA ARG A 264 -28.12 -26.35 0.95
C ARG A 264 -28.35 -25.32 2.06
N ARG A 265 -28.12 -25.72 3.32
CA ARG A 265 -28.15 -24.83 4.50
C ARG A 265 -26.78 -24.77 5.14
N LYS A 266 -26.25 -23.57 5.31
CA LYS A 266 -25.00 -23.35 6.02
C LYS A 266 -25.18 -23.63 7.52
N THR A 267 -24.36 -24.50 8.08
CA THR A 267 -24.42 -24.90 9.50
C THR A 267 -23.04 -24.85 10.18
N ASN A 268 -23.02 -24.89 11.51
CA ASN A 268 -21.80 -25.02 12.30
C ASN A 268 -21.33 -26.47 12.26
N PHE A 269 -20.20 -26.74 11.62
CA PHE A 269 -19.66 -28.08 11.45
C PHE A 269 -18.88 -28.58 12.68
N GLY A 270 -18.42 -27.66 13.52
CA GLY A 270 -17.65 -27.98 14.73
C GLY A 270 -18.29 -29.07 15.61
N PRO A 271 -19.56 -28.94 16.03
CA PRO A 271 -20.23 -29.97 16.83
C PRO A 271 -20.58 -31.26 16.06
N ILE A 272 -20.57 -31.23 14.72
CA ILE A 272 -20.95 -32.36 13.86
C ILE A 272 -19.76 -33.29 13.68
N ASP A 273 -18.60 -32.74 13.31
CA ASP A 273 -17.32 -33.45 13.27
C ASP A 273 -16.21 -32.57 13.89
N PRO A 274 -16.01 -32.67 15.22
CA PRO A 274 -14.99 -31.89 15.92
C PRO A 274 -13.57 -32.19 15.46
N LYS A 275 -13.31 -33.42 15.02
CA LYS A 275 -11.97 -33.87 14.64
C LYS A 275 -11.56 -33.23 13.33
N GLU A 276 -12.41 -33.33 12.32
CA GLU A 276 -12.14 -32.72 11.01
C GLU A 276 -12.16 -31.19 11.11
N SER A 277 -13.09 -30.64 11.89
CA SER A 277 -13.13 -29.19 12.16
C SER A 277 -11.85 -28.68 12.82
N ARG A 278 -11.23 -29.45 13.72
CA ARG A 278 -9.95 -29.07 14.34
C ARG A 278 -8.82 -29.02 13.31
N LYS A 279 -8.74 -29.97 12.38
CA LYS A 279 -7.71 -29.95 11.33
C LYS A 279 -7.83 -28.70 10.45
N ILE A 280 -9.06 -28.41 10.01
CA ILE A 280 -9.39 -27.23 9.20
C ILE A 280 -9.06 -25.95 9.99
N PHE A 281 -9.44 -25.90 11.25
CA PHE A 281 -9.11 -24.78 12.14
C PHE A 281 -7.61 -24.53 12.22
N ILE A 282 -6.78 -25.55 12.46
CA ILE A 282 -5.34 -25.38 12.57
C ILE A 282 -4.74 -24.87 11.24
N ARG A 283 -5.09 -25.49 10.11
CA ARG A 283 -4.58 -25.09 8.78
C ARG A 283 -4.92 -23.64 8.45
N PHE A 284 -6.20 -23.31 8.41
CA PHE A 284 -6.61 -21.98 7.92
C PHE A 284 -6.46 -20.92 9.01
N ALA A 285 -6.89 -21.19 10.24
CA ALA A 285 -6.89 -20.17 11.27
C ALA A 285 -5.47 -19.87 11.82
N LEU A 286 -4.62 -20.88 11.97
CA LEU A 286 -3.30 -20.73 12.62
C LEU A 286 -2.13 -20.74 11.64
N VAL A 287 -2.08 -21.69 10.71
CA VAL A 287 -0.97 -21.79 9.73
C VAL A 287 -1.08 -20.64 8.72
N GLU A 288 -2.22 -20.49 8.04
CA GLU A 288 -2.44 -19.39 7.10
C GLU A 288 -2.65 -18.02 7.79
N GLY A 289 -2.94 -18.03 9.10
CA GLY A 289 -3.05 -16.84 9.94
C GLY A 289 -4.40 -16.13 9.83
N GLU A 290 -5.49 -16.85 9.54
CA GLU A 290 -6.83 -16.26 9.42
C GLU A 290 -7.55 -16.04 10.77
N LEU A 291 -6.96 -16.45 11.89
CA LEU A 291 -7.53 -16.27 13.22
C LEU A 291 -7.42 -14.81 13.69
N HIS A 292 -8.57 -14.23 14.05
CA HIS A 292 -8.60 -12.99 14.83
C HIS A 292 -8.42 -13.33 16.31
N THR A 293 -7.27 -12.99 16.88
CA THR A 293 -6.89 -13.35 18.25
C THR A 293 -6.30 -12.15 19.01
N GLN A 294 -6.46 -12.15 20.33
CA GLN A 294 -5.78 -11.20 21.23
C GLN A 294 -4.38 -11.71 21.66
N GLY A 295 -4.01 -12.94 21.29
CA GLY A 295 -2.73 -13.54 21.62
C GLY A 295 -1.62 -12.96 20.74
N SER A 296 -0.56 -12.44 21.36
CA SER A 296 0.55 -11.82 20.62
C SER A 296 1.42 -12.83 19.86
N PHE A 297 1.27 -14.13 20.12
CA PHE A 297 2.04 -15.20 19.48
C PHE A 297 1.84 -15.20 17.96
N LEU A 298 0.60 -15.09 17.46
CA LEU A 298 0.33 -15.24 16.03
C LEU A 298 0.98 -14.12 15.20
N ALA A 299 0.90 -12.88 15.68
CA ALA A 299 1.58 -11.74 15.04
C ALA A 299 3.11 -11.87 15.08
N LYS A 300 3.67 -12.42 16.16
CA LYS A 300 5.12 -12.67 16.27
C LYS A 300 5.56 -13.84 15.39
N ASN A 301 4.77 -14.90 15.30
CA ASN A 301 5.00 -16.04 14.42
C ASN A 301 4.99 -15.61 12.95
N ARG A 302 4.02 -14.77 12.54
CA ARG A 302 3.99 -14.22 11.17
C ARG A 302 5.25 -13.43 10.86
N LYS A 303 5.71 -12.56 11.78
CA LYS A 303 6.99 -11.84 11.61
C LYS A 303 8.21 -12.76 11.54
N GLN A 304 8.21 -13.88 12.27
CA GLN A 304 9.29 -14.88 12.19
C GLN A 304 9.28 -15.60 10.84
N ILE A 305 8.10 -15.98 10.34
CA ILE A 305 7.94 -16.59 9.00
C ILE A 305 8.41 -15.62 7.93
N GLU A 306 7.93 -14.37 7.94
CA GLU A 306 8.36 -13.32 6.99
C GLU A 306 9.87 -13.08 7.03
N ALA A 307 10.49 -13.16 8.20
CA ALA A 307 11.94 -13.03 8.33
C ALA A 307 12.69 -14.22 7.70
N VAL A 308 12.15 -15.43 7.77
CA VAL A 308 12.74 -16.62 7.14
C VAL A 308 12.48 -16.62 5.62
N GLU A 309 11.30 -16.21 5.15
CA GLU A 309 11.02 -15.98 3.73
C GLU A 309 11.98 -14.94 3.13
N SER A 310 12.29 -13.86 3.87
CA SER A 310 13.29 -12.88 3.44
C SER A 310 14.69 -13.50 3.32
N LEU A 311 15.05 -14.42 4.23
CA LEU A 311 16.30 -15.17 4.13
C LEU A 311 16.32 -16.12 2.93
N GLU A 312 15.20 -16.77 2.60
CA GLU A 312 15.05 -17.59 1.38
C GLU A 312 15.24 -16.75 0.12
N ALA A 313 14.62 -15.58 0.07
CA ALA A 313 14.75 -14.65 -1.04
C ALA A 313 16.20 -14.16 -1.21
N LYS A 314 16.85 -13.78 -0.10
CA LYS A 314 18.26 -13.32 -0.07
C LYS A 314 19.23 -14.43 -0.48
N SER A 315 19.01 -15.66 0.02
CA SER A 315 19.87 -16.82 -0.25
C SER A 315 19.54 -17.59 -1.52
N ARG A 316 18.42 -17.23 -2.18
CA ARG A 316 17.88 -17.91 -3.37
C ARG A 316 17.70 -19.42 -3.17
N ARG A 317 17.16 -19.79 -2.00
CA ARG A 317 16.90 -21.18 -1.58
C ARG A 317 15.49 -21.29 -1.00
N ARG A 318 14.66 -22.19 -1.54
CA ARG A 318 13.26 -22.44 -1.10
C ARG A 318 13.13 -23.58 -0.07
N ASP A 319 14.26 -24.10 0.40
CA ASP A 319 14.36 -25.23 1.32
C ASP A 319 14.79 -24.79 2.73
N ILE A 320 14.66 -23.50 3.05
CA ILE A 320 14.98 -22.97 4.38
C ILE A 320 13.71 -22.93 5.22
N LEU A 321 12.62 -22.36 4.72
CA LEU A 321 11.36 -22.24 5.44
C LEU A 321 10.67 -23.61 5.55
N ALA A 322 10.24 -23.93 6.77
CA ALA A 322 9.42 -25.10 7.04
C ALA A 322 8.07 -25.01 6.30
N ASP A 323 7.64 -26.13 5.72
CA ASP A 323 6.38 -26.20 4.98
C ASP A 323 5.14 -26.09 5.90
N ASP A 324 3.98 -25.85 5.27
CA ASP A 324 2.69 -25.76 5.97
C ASP A 324 2.37 -27.00 6.80
N GLN A 325 2.87 -28.17 6.39
CA GLN A 325 2.68 -29.43 7.10
C GLN A 325 3.48 -29.45 8.42
N THR A 326 4.72 -28.97 8.42
CA THR A 326 5.53 -28.80 9.63
C THR A 326 4.89 -27.79 10.59
N LEU A 327 4.38 -26.67 10.08
CA LEU A 327 3.65 -25.68 10.88
C LEU A 327 2.35 -26.26 11.47
N TYR A 328 1.63 -27.05 10.68
CA TYR A 328 0.44 -27.76 11.12
C TYR A 328 0.78 -28.71 12.28
N GLU A 329 1.83 -29.53 12.13
CA GLU A 329 2.27 -30.50 13.14
C GLU A 329 2.69 -29.81 14.45
N PHE A 330 3.37 -28.66 14.37
CA PHE A 330 3.68 -27.85 15.53
C PHE A 330 2.42 -27.48 16.32
N TYR A 331 1.40 -26.92 15.65
CA TYR A 331 0.15 -26.56 16.34
C TYR A 331 -0.64 -27.80 16.78
N ASP A 332 -0.64 -28.86 15.98
CA ASP A 332 -1.37 -30.11 16.24
C ASP A 332 -0.89 -30.80 17.53
N GLN A 333 0.43 -30.80 17.77
CA GLN A 333 1.02 -31.36 19.00
C GLN A 333 0.65 -30.56 20.26
N HIS A 334 0.42 -29.25 20.14
CA HIS A 334 0.19 -28.37 21.28
C HIS A 334 -1.29 -28.15 21.61
N ILE A 335 -2.17 -28.16 20.60
CA ILE A 335 -3.59 -27.85 20.76
C ILE A 335 -4.37 -29.14 21.07
N PRO A 336 -5.15 -29.22 22.16
CA PRO A 336 -5.87 -30.45 22.50
C PRO A 336 -7.08 -30.72 21.60
N ASP A 337 -7.62 -31.92 21.70
CA ASP A 337 -8.90 -32.28 21.10
C ASP A 337 -10.04 -31.38 21.59
N GLY A 338 -11.03 -31.13 20.73
CA GLY A 338 -12.18 -30.27 21.03
C GLY A 338 -11.94 -28.77 20.83
N VAL A 339 -10.74 -28.34 20.44
CA VAL A 339 -10.44 -26.96 20.03
C VAL A 339 -10.51 -26.85 18.50
N TYR A 340 -11.65 -26.40 17.98
CA TYR A 340 -11.92 -26.34 16.52
C TYR A 340 -12.53 -25.01 16.06
N SER A 341 -12.56 -24.01 16.95
CA SER A 341 -13.13 -22.69 16.69
C SER A 341 -12.40 -21.63 17.50
N ALA A 342 -12.49 -20.37 17.07
CA ALA A 342 -11.90 -19.23 17.76
C ALA A 342 -12.37 -19.13 19.23
N PRO A 343 -13.67 -19.27 19.58
CA PRO A 343 -14.10 -19.24 20.98
C PRO A 343 -13.50 -20.36 21.83
N THR A 344 -13.47 -21.60 21.32
CA THR A 344 -12.86 -22.73 22.02
C THR A 344 -11.35 -22.57 22.18
N PHE A 345 -10.69 -22.01 21.17
CA PHE A 345 -9.25 -21.76 21.16
C PHE A 345 -8.88 -20.65 22.15
N GLU A 346 -9.54 -19.50 22.13
CA GLU A 346 -9.28 -18.40 23.06
C GLU A 346 -9.44 -18.81 24.53
N LYS A 347 -10.47 -19.62 24.82
CA LYS A 347 -10.70 -20.13 26.18
C LYS A 347 -9.53 -21.02 26.63
N TRP A 348 -9.09 -21.94 25.78
CA TRP A 348 -7.97 -22.83 26.08
C TRP A 348 -6.64 -22.07 26.14
N ARG A 349 -6.33 -21.23 25.14
CA ARG A 349 -5.08 -20.47 25.01
C ARG A 349 -4.78 -19.66 26.27
N LYS A 350 -5.77 -18.91 26.78
CA LYS A 350 -5.63 -18.12 28.02
C LYS A 350 -5.22 -18.95 29.24
N GLN A 351 -5.59 -20.22 29.29
CA GLN A 351 -5.18 -21.13 30.37
C GLN A 351 -3.80 -21.74 30.10
N ALA A 352 -3.51 -22.09 28.84
CA ALA A 352 -2.25 -22.65 28.42
C ALA A 352 -1.07 -21.64 28.56
N GLU A 353 -1.26 -20.41 28.09
CA GLU A 353 -0.25 -19.33 28.16
C GLU A 353 0.08 -18.91 29.60
N LYS A 354 -0.85 -19.08 30.55
CA LYS A 354 -0.55 -18.87 31.98
C LYS A 354 0.47 -19.87 32.52
N LYS A 355 0.48 -21.10 31.98
CA LYS A 355 1.42 -22.15 32.37
C LYS A 355 2.73 -22.04 31.59
N ASN A 356 2.64 -21.78 30.29
CA ASN A 356 3.80 -21.61 29.42
C ASN A 356 3.55 -20.47 28.41
N PRO A 357 4.06 -19.25 28.66
CA PRO A 357 3.82 -18.10 27.80
C PRO A 357 4.35 -18.25 26.38
N SER A 358 5.38 -19.08 26.15
CA SER A 358 6.01 -19.29 24.84
C SER A 358 5.49 -20.51 24.08
N LEU A 359 4.45 -21.19 24.59
CA LEU A 359 3.95 -22.47 24.06
C LEU A 359 3.66 -22.45 22.55
N LEU A 360 3.08 -21.35 22.06
CA LEU A 360 2.65 -21.21 20.67
C LEU A 360 3.62 -20.38 19.82
N TYR A 361 4.80 -20.05 20.33
CA TYR A 361 5.76 -19.22 19.62
C TYR A 361 6.65 -20.10 18.74
N LEU A 362 6.65 -19.82 17.43
CA LEU A 362 7.55 -20.46 16.49
C LEU A 362 8.97 -19.93 16.72
N THR A 363 9.90 -20.86 16.86
CA THR A 363 11.33 -20.56 16.98
C THR A 363 11.98 -20.62 15.60
N LYS A 364 13.16 -20.02 15.44
CA LYS A 364 13.90 -20.10 14.18
C LYS A 364 14.26 -21.54 13.85
N GLU A 365 14.57 -22.33 14.88
CA GLU A 365 14.88 -23.76 14.76
C GLU A 365 13.68 -24.57 14.26
N THR A 366 12.45 -24.20 14.65
CA THR A 366 11.23 -24.82 14.11
C THR A 366 10.94 -24.42 12.67
N LEU A 367 11.33 -23.20 12.29
CA LEU A 367 11.08 -22.64 10.96
C LEU A 367 12.15 -22.95 9.93
N MET A 368 13.37 -23.29 10.34
CA MET A 368 14.51 -23.51 9.45
C MET A 368 14.80 -25.00 9.29
N GLN A 369 14.66 -25.55 8.08
CA GLN A 369 14.97 -26.96 7.80
C GLN A 369 16.47 -27.23 7.61
N HIS A 370 17.28 -26.22 7.26
CA HIS A 370 18.72 -26.33 7.01
C HIS A 370 19.50 -25.15 7.62
N ASP A 371 20.70 -25.39 8.15
CA ASP A 371 21.57 -24.36 8.70
C ASP A 371 22.03 -23.37 7.61
N ALA A 372 21.40 -22.18 7.59
CA ALA A 372 21.75 -21.08 6.71
C ALA A 372 22.88 -20.22 7.31
N GLU A 373 23.98 -20.83 7.78
CA GLU A 373 25.09 -20.09 8.41
C GLU A 373 25.73 -19.07 7.44
N SER A 374 25.72 -19.33 6.13
CA SER A 374 26.29 -18.43 5.11
C SER A 374 25.53 -17.12 4.91
N VAL A 375 24.27 -17.02 5.37
CA VAL A 375 23.37 -15.87 5.11
C VAL A 375 23.23 -14.96 6.34
N ARG A 376 23.77 -15.37 7.50
CA ARG A 376 23.61 -14.64 8.79
C ARG A 376 24.36 -13.31 8.85
N ASN A 377 25.27 -13.03 7.90
CA ASN A 377 26.02 -11.78 7.85
C ASN A 377 25.17 -10.67 7.21
N GLY A 378 24.43 -9.91 8.03
CA GLY A 378 23.52 -8.85 7.60
C GLY A 378 24.09 -7.79 6.64
N ASN A 379 25.42 -7.65 6.56
CA ASN A 379 26.09 -6.77 5.60
C ASN A 379 26.07 -7.28 4.14
N GLN A 380 25.83 -8.57 3.90
CA GLN A 380 25.81 -9.12 2.54
C GLN A 380 24.55 -8.76 1.76
N PHE A 381 23.41 -8.66 2.47
CA PHE A 381 22.10 -8.38 1.89
C PHE A 381 21.42 -7.24 2.67
N PRO A 382 21.93 -6.00 2.51
CA PRO A 382 21.42 -4.85 3.25
C PRO A 382 19.98 -4.50 2.84
N ASP A 383 19.21 -3.93 3.76
CA ASP A 383 17.84 -3.48 3.45
C ASP A 383 17.80 -2.14 2.70
N HIS A 384 18.94 -1.42 2.65
CA HIS A 384 19.07 -0.16 1.94
C HIS A 384 20.40 -0.08 1.19
N LEU A 385 20.39 0.51 0.00
CA LEU A 385 21.59 0.92 -0.73
C LEU A 385 21.81 2.42 -0.54
N THR A 386 23.01 2.82 -0.14
CA THR A 386 23.36 4.24 -0.03
C THR A 386 23.89 4.74 -1.37
N VAL A 387 23.19 5.69 -1.99
CA VAL A 387 23.62 6.34 -3.24
C VAL A 387 23.63 7.85 -3.01
N GLY A 388 24.83 8.43 -3.06
CA GLY A 388 25.05 9.83 -2.67
C GLY A 388 24.58 10.07 -1.23
N ARG A 389 23.53 10.88 -1.08
CA ARG A 389 22.93 11.27 0.22
C ARG A 389 21.64 10.51 0.57
N ALA A 390 21.19 9.62 -0.30
CA ALA A 390 19.94 8.89 -0.15
C ALA A 390 20.24 7.44 0.26
N LYS A 391 19.57 6.96 1.31
CA LYS A 391 19.47 5.52 1.59
C LYS A 391 18.19 5.04 0.92
N LEU A 392 18.34 4.26 -0.14
CA LEU A 392 17.27 3.78 -1.00
C LEU A 392 16.91 2.34 -0.60
N PRO A 393 15.64 2.02 -0.36
CA PRO A 393 15.25 0.70 0.12
C PRO A 393 15.44 -0.37 -0.96
N LEU A 394 15.90 -1.55 -0.50
CA LEU A 394 16.08 -2.75 -1.30
C LEU A 394 15.05 -3.81 -0.90
N SER A 395 14.50 -4.49 -1.90
CA SER A 395 13.69 -5.70 -1.71
C SER A 395 14.31 -6.86 -2.48
N TYR A 396 14.13 -8.07 -1.95
CA TYR A 396 14.69 -9.31 -2.46
C TYR A 396 13.55 -10.24 -2.82
N HIS A 397 13.56 -10.77 -4.04
CA HIS A 397 12.58 -11.75 -4.50
C HIS A 397 13.29 -12.95 -5.10
N PHE A 398 12.83 -14.16 -4.78
CA PHE A 398 13.35 -15.39 -5.38
C PHE A 398 12.24 -16.20 -6.06
N GLU A 399 12.09 -15.94 -7.34
CA GLU A 399 11.17 -16.66 -8.20
C GLU A 399 11.75 -16.73 -9.60
N PRO A 400 12.45 -17.82 -9.94
CA PRO A 400 13.01 -17.99 -11.27
C PRO A 400 11.96 -17.70 -12.36
N GLU A 401 12.38 -17.03 -13.42
CA GLU A 401 11.54 -16.63 -14.57
C GLU A 401 10.52 -15.49 -14.29
N ASN A 402 10.34 -15.06 -13.04
CA ASN A 402 9.56 -13.86 -12.74
C ASN A 402 10.38 -12.59 -13.05
N GLU A 403 9.73 -11.58 -13.65
CA GLU A 403 10.34 -10.27 -13.91
C GLU A 403 10.83 -9.56 -12.64
N SER A 404 10.30 -9.87 -11.46
CA SER A 404 10.77 -9.31 -10.18
C SER A 404 11.93 -10.06 -9.53
N ASP A 405 12.40 -11.19 -10.10
CA ASP A 405 13.49 -11.99 -9.52
C ASP A 405 14.79 -11.20 -9.32
N GLY A 406 15.42 -11.40 -8.17
CA GLY A 406 16.65 -10.72 -7.78
C GLY A 406 16.43 -9.54 -6.83
N VAL A 407 17.27 -8.50 -6.97
CA VAL A 407 17.27 -7.33 -6.09
C VAL A 407 16.57 -6.17 -6.77
N THR A 408 15.56 -5.62 -6.09
CA THR A 408 14.84 -4.41 -6.54
C THR A 408 15.17 -3.24 -5.63
N LEU A 409 15.66 -2.16 -6.22
CA LEU A 409 15.84 -0.87 -5.57
C LEU A 409 14.66 0.03 -5.87
N THR A 410 14.06 0.58 -4.81
CA THR A 410 12.93 1.51 -4.94
C THR A 410 13.43 2.94 -4.81
N LEU A 411 13.06 3.80 -5.76
CA LEU A 411 13.45 5.21 -5.78
C LEU A 411 12.29 6.11 -6.25
N PRO A 412 12.21 7.37 -5.75
CA PRO A 412 11.25 8.34 -6.26
C PRO A 412 11.61 8.79 -7.68
N ALA A 413 10.59 9.11 -8.47
CA ALA A 413 10.74 9.67 -9.82
C ALA A 413 11.64 10.92 -9.85
N GLU A 414 11.69 11.68 -8.77
CA GLU A 414 12.44 12.93 -8.68
C GLU A 414 13.95 12.72 -8.47
N LEU A 415 14.34 11.57 -7.93
CA LEU A 415 15.75 11.18 -7.81
C LEU A 415 16.25 10.47 -9.07
N LEU A 416 15.35 9.92 -9.89
CA LEU A 416 15.69 9.12 -11.08
C LEU A 416 16.72 9.80 -12.01
N GLN A 417 16.58 11.10 -12.26
CA GLN A 417 17.48 11.84 -13.16
C GLN A 417 18.84 12.19 -12.53
N GLN A 418 19.01 12.02 -11.21
CA GLN A 418 20.26 12.28 -10.50
C GLN A 418 21.09 11.00 -10.31
N MET A 419 20.55 9.85 -10.72
CA MET A 419 21.17 8.54 -10.51
C MET A 419 22.07 8.18 -11.69
N GLU A 420 23.32 7.82 -11.38
CA GLU A 420 24.29 7.33 -12.37
C GLU A 420 24.19 5.80 -12.48
N PRO A 421 23.90 5.22 -13.66
CA PRO A 421 23.75 3.77 -13.85
C PRO A 421 24.94 2.94 -13.31
N GLU A 422 26.14 3.46 -13.42
CA GLU A 422 27.40 2.83 -13.00
C GLU A 422 27.42 2.52 -11.50
N SER A 423 26.71 3.31 -10.69
CA SER A 423 26.63 3.11 -9.23
C SER A 423 25.94 1.80 -8.85
N PHE A 424 25.07 1.28 -9.73
CA PHE A 424 24.28 0.07 -9.47
C PHE A 424 24.89 -1.19 -10.07
N GLU A 425 26.00 -1.08 -10.80
CA GLU A 425 26.75 -2.24 -11.30
C GLU A 425 27.32 -3.11 -10.19
N TRP A 426 27.48 -2.55 -8.99
CA TRP A 426 27.98 -3.26 -7.81
C TRP A 426 26.92 -4.15 -7.14
N LEU A 427 25.64 -3.96 -7.48
CA LEU A 427 24.51 -4.70 -6.91
C LEU A 427 24.54 -4.68 -5.37
N VAL A 428 24.52 -5.84 -4.72
CA VAL A 428 24.69 -6.01 -3.27
C VAL A 428 25.87 -6.94 -2.99
N PRO A 429 26.57 -6.81 -1.85
CA PRO A 429 27.78 -7.61 -1.59
C PRO A 429 27.58 -9.12 -1.68
N GLY A 430 26.41 -9.62 -1.27
CA GLY A 430 26.06 -11.05 -1.31
C GLY A 430 25.90 -11.63 -2.71
N LEU A 431 25.65 -10.79 -3.73
CA LEU A 431 25.50 -11.23 -5.13
C LEU A 431 26.66 -10.75 -6.03
N LEU A 432 27.56 -9.91 -5.52
CA LEU A 432 28.65 -9.33 -6.30
C LEU A 432 29.61 -10.40 -6.85
N ARG A 433 29.93 -11.43 -6.05
CA ARG A 433 30.78 -12.55 -6.49
C ARG A 433 30.18 -13.28 -7.69
N ASP A 434 28.90 -13.67 -7.59
CA ASP A 434 28.21 -14.40 -8.66
C ASP A 434 28.02 -13.52 -9.91
N ARG A 435 27.79 -12.22 -9.71
CA ARG A 435 27.75 -11.25 -10.80
C ARG A 435 29.08 -11.19 -11.55
N ILE A 436 30.22 -11.10 -10.87
CA ILE A 436 31.54 -11.08 -11.52
C ILE A 436 31.81 -12.40 -12.25
N ILE A 437 31.47 -13.55 -11.65
CA ILE A 437 31.59 -14.86 -12.32
C ILE A 437 30.75 -14.88 -13.61
N ALA A 438 29.51 -14.40 -13.55
CA ALA A 438 28.64 -14.30 -14.71
C ALA A 438 29.21 -13.35 -15.78
N MET A 439 29.78 -12.21 -15.38
CA MET A 439 30.45 -11.28 -16.29
C MET A 439 31.64 -11.94 -17.00
N LEU A 440 32.52 -12.62 -16.26
CA LEU A 440 33.66 -13.36 -16.85
C LEU A 440 33.20 -14.48 -17.80
N ARG A 441 32.13 -15.20 -17.44
CA ARG A 441 31.52 -16.23 -18.28
C ARG A 441 30.78 -15.65 -19.48
N ALA A 442 30.32 -14.40 -19.46
CA ALA A 442 29.65 -13.75 -20.57
C ALA A 442 30.63 -13.21 -21.62
N LEU A 443 31.91 -13.01 -21.26
CA LEU A 443 32.94 -12.53 -22.18
C LEU A 443 33.01 -13.35 -23.49
N PRO A 444 33.32 -12.73 -24.65
CA PRO A 444 33.57 -13.46 -25.90
C PRO A 444 34.66 -14.53 -25.75
N LYS A 445 34.58 -15.61 -26.54
CA LYS A 445 35.46 -16.78 -26.45
C LYS A 445 36.96 -16.44 -26.47
N SER A 446 37.36 -15.44 -27.26
CA SER A 446 38.75 -14.96 -27.36
C SER A 446 39.31 -14.43 -26.04
N TRP A 447 38.46 -13.77 -25.23
CA TRP A 447 38.85 -13.19 -23.94
C TRP A 447 38.60 -14.15 -22.78
N ARG A 448 37.46 -14.85 -22.78
CA ARG A 448 37.03 -15.78 -21.72
C ARG A 448 38.06 -16.85 -21.40
N ARG A 449 38.76 -17.38 -22.41
CA ARG A 449 39.75 -18.46 -22.25
C ARG A 449 40.91 -18.09 -21.33
N ASN A 450 41.17 -16.79 -21.12
CA ASN A 450 42.22 -16.31 -20.20
C ASN A 450 41.78 -16.29 -18.73
N PHE A 451 40.48 -16.49 -18.44
CA PHE A 451 39.89 -16.36 -17.11
C PHE A 451 39.15 -17.63 -16.68
N VAL A 452 39.67 -18.81 -17.07
CA VAL A 452 39.13 -20.11 -16.68
C VAL A 452 40.08 -20.75 -15.65
N PRO A 453 39.60 -21.18 -14.47
CA PRO A 453 38.22 -21.13 -13.98
C PRO A 453 37.78 -19.73 -13.51
N ALA A 454 36.60 -19.27 -13.94
CA ALA A 454 36.07 -17.95 -13.58
C ALA A 454 35.98 -17.69 -12.06
N PRO A 455 35.57 -18.66 -11.20
CA PRO A 455 35.53 -18.45 -9.76
C PRO A 455 36.88 -18.04 -9.16
N ASP A 456 37.97 -18.69 -9.57
CA ASP A 456 39.31 -18.44 -9.03
C ASP A 456 39.78 -17.01 -9.33
N PHE A 457 39.52 -16.52 -10.54
CA PHE A 457 39.82 -15.14 -10.91
C PHE A 457 38.94 -14.14 -10.18
N THR A 458 37.65 -14.43 -10.00
CA THR A 458 36.76 -13.60 -9.19
C THR A 458 37.26 -13.49 -7.75
N ASP A 459 37.58 -14.61 -7.13
CA ASP A 459 38.04 -14.67 -5.73
C ASP A 459 39.38 -13.94 -5.53
N ALA A 460 40.25 -13.95 -6.55
CA ALA A 460 41.50 -13.22 -6.54
C ALA A 460 41.32 -11.69 -6.63
N VAL A 461 40.33 -11.19 -7.39
CA VAL A 461 40.14 -9.73 -7.57
C VAL A 461 39.20 -9.11 -6.54
N LEU A 462 38.18 -9.85 -6.09
CA LEU A 462 37.08 -9.34 -5.26
C LEU A 462 37.53 -8.56 -4.02
N PRO A 463 38.53 -9.01 -3.22
CA PRO A 463 38.99 -8.28 -2.04
C PRO A 463 39.60 -6.90 -2.32
N SER A 464 40.00 -6.64 -3.57
CA SER A 464 40.70 -5.41 -3.99
C SER A 464 39.79 -4.40 -4.73
N LEU A 465 38.50 -4.73 -4.86
CA LEU A 465 37.51 -3.90 -5.53
C LEU A 465 36.80 -3.00 -4.51
N ASN A 466 36.58 -1.73 -4.87
CA ASN A 466 35.93 -0.77 -3.99
C ASN A 466 35.00 0.15 -4.81
N PRO A 467 33.69 0.23 -4.50
CA PRO A 467 32.77 1.14 -5.18
C PRO A 467 33.21 2.61 -5.21
N LEU A 468 34.00 3.05 -4.22
CA LEU A 468 34.51 4.41 -4.13
C LEU A 468 35.62 4.73 -5.16
N ASP A 469 36.27 3.70 -5.72
CA ASP A 469 37.37 3.85 -6.68
C ASP A 469 36.88 3.95 -8.13
N GLY A 470 35.56 3.91 -8.37
CA GLY A 470 34.93 4.08 -9.69
C GLY A 470 34.08 2.88 -10.16
N PRO A 471 33.70 2.82 -11.45
CA PRO A 471 32.83 1.77 -11.99
C PRO A 471 33.45 0.37 -11.96
N LEU A 472 32.62 -0.68 -11.89
CA LEU A 472 33.06 -2.05 -11.67
C LEU A 472 33.88 -2.60 -12.86
N GLY A 473 33.41 -2.40 -14.09
CA GLY A 473 34.08 -2.90 -15.31
C GLY A 473 35.55 -2.44 -15.45
N PRO A 474 35.85 -1.13 -15.40
CA PRO A 474 37.22 -0.60 -15.42
C PRO A 474 38.10 -1.15 -14.30
N GLN A 475 37.58 -1.27 -13.08
CA GLN A 475 38.32 -1.87 -11.97
C GLN A 475 38.66 -3.35 -12.26
N LEU A 476 37.69 -4.14 -12.73
CA LEU A 476 37.91 -5.53 -13.14
C LEU A 476 38.98 -5.62 -14.24
N SER A 477 38.90 -4.80 -15.29
CA SER A 477 39.92 -4.77 -16.35
C SER A 477 41.32 -4.51 -15.80
N SER A 478 41.46 -3.54 -14.89
CA SER A 478 42.74 -3.19 -14.29
C SER A 478 43.30 -4.34 -13.45
N ARG A 479 42.48 -4.92 -12.55
CA ARG A 479 42.90 -6.01 -11.66
C ARG A 479 43.21 -7.30 -12.42
N LEU A 480 42.37 -7.67 -13.38
CA LEU A 480 42.60 -8.86 -14.22
C LEU A 480 43.86 -8.73 -15.08
N ARG A 481 44.15 -7.52 -15.59
CA ARG A 481 45.40 -7.25 -16.33
C ARG A 481 46.64 -7.44 -15.45
N HIS A 482 46.60 -7.06 -14.17
CA HIS A 482 47.71 -7.31 -13.25
C HIS A 482 47.98 -8.80 -13.03
N ILE A 483 46.94 -9.64 -13.05
CA ILE A 483 47.06 -11.09 -12.85
C ILE A 483 47.51 -11.79 -14.15
N THR A 484 46.94 -11.41 -15.29
CA THR A 484 47.08 -12.17 -16.56
C THR A 484 47.95 -11.51 -17.62
N GLY A 485 48.23 -10.21 -17.49
CA GLY A 485 48.86 -9.39 -18.52
C GLY A 485 47.93 -8.99 -19.68
N VAL A 486 46.69 -9.50 -19.71
CA VAL A 486 45.74 -9.29 -20.81
C VAL A 486 45.00 -7.96 -20.64
N THR A 487 44.99 -7.13 -21.69
CA THR A 487 44.28 -5.84 -21.71
C THR A 487 42.91 -6.00 -22.35
N LEU A 488 41.85 -5.84 -21.56
CA LEU A 488 40.47 -5.88 -22.04
C LEU A 488 40.03 -4.51 -22.61
N PRO A 489 39.32 -4.45 -23.76
CA PRO A 489 38.71 -3.22 -24.25
C PRO A 489 37.66 -2.66 -23.28
N GLU A 490 37.58 -1.34 -23.10
CA GLU A 490 36.65 -0.72 -22.14
C GLU A 490 35.17 -1.05 -22.41
N LYS A 491 34.78 -1.13 -23.69
CA LYS A 491 33.40 -1.41 -24.10
C LYS A 491 32.95 -2.85 -23.86
N ILE A 492 33.88 -3.77 -23.56
CA ILE A 492 33.56 -5.20 -23.46
C ILE A 492 32.52 -5.51 -22.38
N TRP A 493 32.44 -4.66 -21.35
CA TRP A 493 31.53 -4.82 -20.22
C TRP A 493 30.10 -4.34 -20.52
N GLN A 494 29.93 -3.43 -21.48
CA GLN A 494 28.63 -2.84 -21.85
C GLN A 494 27.76 -3.79 -22.68
N ASP A 495 28.40 -4.71 -23.42
CA ASP A 495 27.73 -5.64 -24.34
C ASP A 495 27.39 -7.00 -23.71
N LEU A 496 27.57 -7.15 -22.39
CA LEU A 496 27.35 -8.42 -21.71
C LEU A 496 25.88 -8.65 -21.37
N THR A 497 25.36 -9.82 -21.76
CA THR A 497 24.07 -10.31 -21.27
C THR A 497 24.28 -11.11 -19.99
N LEU A 498 23.67 -10.64 -18.90
CA LEU A 498 23.71 -11.30 -17.60
C LEU A 498 22.33 -11.88 -17.25
N PRO A 499 22.27 -12.91 -16.38
CA PRO A 499 21.00 -13.34 -15.80
C PRO A 499 20.29 -12.19 -15.07
N ASP A 500 18.97 -12.12 -15.22
CA ASP A 500 18.12 -11.03 -14.68
C ASP A 500 18.31 -10.77 -13.18
N HIS A 501 18.45 -11.83 -12.39
CA HIS A 501 18.63 -11.73 -10.93
C HIS A 501 20.01 -11.21 -10.50
N LEU A 502 20.98 -11.16 -11.42
CA LEU A 502 22.30 -10.56 -11.19
C LEU A 502 22.35 -9.11 -11.68
N MET A 503 21.22 -8.52 -12.08
CA MET A 503 21.10 -7.12 -12.47
C MET A 503 20.18 -6.38 -11.49
N MET A 504 20.50 -5.13 -11.17
CA MET A 504 19.64 -4.30 -10.32
C MET A 504 18.34 -4.03 -11.05
N ARG A 505 17.21 -4.32 -10.39
CA ARG A 505 15.89 -3.88 -10.84
C ARG A 505 15.54 -2.59 -10.13
N PHE A 506 14.88 -1.67 -10.84
CA PHE A 506 14.44 -0.39 -10.32
C PHE A 506 12.92 -0.34 -10.28
N GLN A 507 12.38 0.21 -9.21
CA GLN A 507 10.96 0.50 -9.04
C GLN A 507 10.80 2.00 -8.76
N ILE A 508 10.16 2.70 -9.69
CA ILE A 508 9.98 4.15 -9.63
C ILE A 508 8.65 4.47 -8.96
N LEU A 509 8.70 5.21 -7.86
CA LEU A 509 7.51 5.69 -7.17
C LEU A 509 7.13 7.10 -7.63
N ASP A 510 5.83 7.35 -7.71
CA ASP A 510 5.28 8.71 -7.83
C ASP A 510 5.20 9.44 -6.47
N SER A 511 4.65 10.64 -6.47
CA SER A 511 4.50 11.47 -5.26
C SER A 511 3.57 10.88 -4.19
N ASP A 512 2.67 9.98 -4.58
CA ASP A 512 1.68 9.32 -3.71
C ASP A 512 2.18 7.94 -3.21
N GLY A 513 3.41 7.55 -3.60
CA GLY A 513 4.03 6.28 -3.23
C GLY A 513 3.56 5.10 -4.08
N GLN A 514 2.87 5.33 -5.21
CA GLN A 514 2.45 4.29 -6.13
C GLN A 514 3.54 3.99 -7.17
N ILE A 515 3.55 2.75 -7.68
CA ILE A 515 4.53 2.32 -8.69
C ILE A 515 4.15 2.94 -10.04
N GLN A 516 5.00 3.84 -10.53
CA GLN A 516 4.84 4.46 -11.84
C GLN A 516 5.43 3.59 -12.95
N GLN A 517 6.67 3.12 -12.75
CA GLN A 517 7.45 2.36 -13.72
C GLN A 517 8.37 1.38 -13.02
N SER A 518 8.80 0.33 -13.73
CA SER A 518 9.81 -0.60 -13.22
C SER A 518 10.60 -1.24 -14.35
N GLY A 519 11.85 -1.62 -14.09
CA GLY A 519 12.71 -2.24 -15.09
C GLY A 519 14.16 -2.36 -14.64
N ARG A 520 15.00 -3.04 -15.43
CA ARG A 520 16.43 -3.23 -15.13
C ARG A 520 17.36 -2.25 -15.87
N ASN A 521 16.80 -1.48 -16.81
CA ASN A 521 17.54 -0.48 -17.58
C ASN A 521 17.23 0.93 -17.07
N LEU A 522 18.08 1.45 -16.18
CA LEU A 522 17.92 2.78 -15.61
C LEU A 522 17.87 3.89 -16.66
N ALA A 523 18.70 3.80 -17.70
CA ALA A 523 18.73 4.79 -18.78
C ALA A 523 17.43 4.80 -19.60
N ALA A 524 16.80 3.64 -19.80
CA ALA A 524 15.49 3.55 -20.46
C ALA A 524 14.39 4.17 -19.58
N LEU A 525 14.40 3.90 -18.27
CA LEU A 525 13.47 4.50 -17.31
C LEU A 525 13.65 6.03 -17.25
N GLN A 526 14.89 6.52 -17.23
CA GLN A 526 15.20 7.95 -17.29
C GLN A 526 14.66 8.63 -18.54
N LYS A 527 14.76 7.98 -19.72
CA LYS A 527 14.21 8.50 -20.98
C LYS A 527 12.68 8.55 -20.98
N GLN A 528 12.02 7.52 -20.45
CA GLN A 528 10.56 7.48 -20.37
C GLN A 528 10.00 8.52 -19.36
N GLY A 529 10.72 8.74 -18.25
CA GLY A 529 10.37 9.73 -17.22
C GLY A 529 10.52 11.21 -17.61
N GLN A 530 11.16 11.52 -18.76
CA GLN A 530 11.32 12.91 -19.26
C GLN A 530 10.01 13.58 -19.72
N SER A 531 8.90 12.85 -19.74
CA SER A 531 7.57 13.34 -20.14
C SER A 531 6.73 13.93 -19.00
N ALA A 532 7.19 13.82 -17.74
CA ALA A 532 6.58 14.47 -16.59
C ALA A 532 7.41 15.70 -16.15
N PRO A 533 6.79 16.85 -15.84
CA PRO A 533 7.52 17.99 -15.32
C PRO A 533 8.22 17.58 -14.03
N VAL A 534 9.55 17.72 -14.02
CA VAL A 534 10.42 17.47 -12.86
C VAL A 534 10.05 18.45 -11.76
N ALA A 535 9.02 18.12 -10.99
CA ALA A 535 8.82 18.67 -9.66
C ALA A 535 9.83 17.96 -8.77
N ALA A 536 11.07 18.46 -8.78
CA ALA A 536 12.12 17.94 -7.93
C ALA A 536 11.61 17.78 -6.47
N VAL A 537 11.91 16.64 -5.85
CA VAL A 537 11.73 16.38 -4.41
C VAL A 537 12.48 17.41 -3.55
N THR A 538 13.30 18.24 -4.17
CA THR A 538 13.69 19.55 -3.65
C THR A 538 13.13 20.67 -4.52
N PRO A 539 12.19 21.50 -4.01
CA PRO A 539 11.98 22.81 -4.60
C PRO A 539 13.34 23.51 -4.59
N SER A 540 13.80 23.98 -5.75
CA SER A 540 14.96 24.85 -5.83
C SER A 540 14.91 25.88 -4.69
N THR A 541 16.05 26.21 -4.10
CA THR A 541 16.17 27.16 -2.97
C THR A 541 15.37 28.46 -3.17
N LYS A 542 15.09 28.85 -4.43
CA LYS A 542 14.22 29.97 -4.79
C LYS A 542 12.70 29.73 -4.55
N LYS A 543 12.19 28.50 -4.64
CA LYS A 543 10.77 28.15 -4.39
C LYS A 543 10.45 27.83 -2.92
N ARG A 544 11.41 27.37 -2.10
CA ARG A 544 11.21 27.08 -0.66
C ARG A 544 10.88 28.31 0.18
N ALA A 545 11.38 29.49 -0.20
CA ALA A 545 11.10 30.75 0.51
C ALA A 545 9.60 31.16 0.53
N ALA A 546 8.75 30.52 -0.30
CA ALA A 546 7.30 30.79 -0.36
C ALA A 546 6.42 29.68 0.25
N ALA A 547 6.86 28.42 0.32
CA ALA A 547 6.06 27.27 0.77
C ALA A 547 6.06 27.03 2.30
N ALA A 548 4.94 26.58 2.87
CA ALA A 548 4.80 26.30 4.31
C ALA A 548 5.92 25.37 4.83
N PRO A 549 6.40 25.55 6.08
CA PRO A 549 7.47 24.72 6.63
C PRO A 549 7.08 23.23 6.61
N THR A 550 7.96 22.41 6.05
CA THR A 550 7.76 20.96 5.88
C THR A 550 8.46 20.12 6.95
N HIS A 551 9.30 20.76 7.77
CA HIS A 551 10.02 20.14 8.87
C HIS A 551 9.98 21.05 10.12
N PRO A 552 9.90 20.51 11.36
CA PRO A 552 9.82 21.32 12.58
C PRO A 552 10.95 22.34 12.79
N LEU A 553 12.13 22.09 12.23
CA LEU A 553 13.27 23.02 12.27
C LEU A 553 13.13 24.20 11.30
N GLU A 554 12.31 24.11 10.24
CA GLU A 554 12.12 25.21 9.30
C GLU A 554 11.29 26.31 9.97
N ARG A 555 11.88 27.50 10.14
CA ARG A 555 11.23 28.63 10.82
C ARG A 555 11.42 29.93 10.06
N ARG A 556 10.38 30.75 9.98
CA ARG A 556 10.41 32.06 9.29
C ARG A 556 10.50 33.20 10.30
N HIS A 557 10.81 34.40 9.79
CA HIS A 557 10.79 35.66 10.55
C HIS A 557 11.63 35.64 11.83
N ILE A 558 12.87 35.17 11.70
CA ILE A 558 13.82 35.13 12.80
C ILE A 558 14.34 36.54 13.08
N SER A 559 14.20 37.00 14.32
CA SER A 559 14.69 38.30 14.78
C SER A 559 15.72 38.21 15.91
N ARG A 560 15.82 37.04 16.54
CA ARG A 560 16.78 36.71 17.61
C ARG A 560 17.05 35.21 17.65
N TRP A 561 18.11 34.79 18.35
CA TRP A 561 18.42 33.37 18.56
C TRP A 561 17.52 32.71 19.62
N ASP A 562 16.27 32.36 19.26
CA ASP A 562 15.28 31.70 20.13
C ASP A 562 14.71 30.39 19.55
N PHE A 563 15.51 29.71 18.73
CA PHE A 563 15.17 28.43 18.06
C PHE A 563 15.98 27.23 18.58
N GLY A 564 16.72 27.39 19.67
CA GLY A 564 17.51 26.31 20.27
C GLY A 564 18.81 26.03 19.50
N GLU A 565 19.17 24.76 19.42
CA GLU A 565 20.38 24.27 18.74
C GLU A 565 20.09 23.88 17.29
N LEU A 566 20.98 24.27 16.38
CA LEU A 566 20.95 23.87 14.97
C LEU A 566 21.87 22.66 14.78
N PRO A 567 21.36 21.45 14.52
CA PRO A 567 22.21 20.30 14.28
C PRO A 567 23.04 20.47 12.99
N GLU A 568 24.15 19.72 12.90
CA GLU A 568 25.02 19.74 11.70
C GLU A 568 24.30 19.21 10.47
N SER A 569 23.56 18.11 10.63
CA SER A 569 22.70 17.51 9.62
C SER A 569 21.47 16.87 10.25
N ILE A 570 20.45 16.62 9.44
CA ILE A 570 19.28 15.83 9.82
C ILE A 570 19.01 14.76 8.76
N GLU A 571 18.53 13.60 9.18
CA GLU A 571 17.98 12.58 8.31
C GLU A 571 16.46 12.75 8.23
N VAL A 572 15.91 12.86 7.02
CA VAL A 572 14.47 12.96 6.79
C VAL A 572 14.01 11.73 6.04
N GLU A 573 13.09 10.97 6.64
CA GLU A 573 12.48 9.79 6.04
C GLU A 573 11.18 10.15 5.32
N ARG A 574 11.04 9.73 4.06
CA ARG A 574 9.78 9.77 3.29
C ARG A 574 9.67 8.51 2.45
N HIS A 575 8.57 7.77 2.58
CA HIS A 575 8.34 6.51 1.85
C HIS A 575 9.53 5.51 1.99
N ASN A 576 10.04 5.32 3.21
CA ASN A 576 11.23 4.51 3.52
C ASN A 576 12.53 4.94 2.82
N ILE A 577 12.58 6.16 2.26
CA ILE A 577 13.78 6.75 1.71
C ILE A 577 14.30 7.79 2.69
N ILE A 578 15.55 7.64 3.08
CA ILE A 578 16.19 8.52 4.06
C ILE A 578 17.12 9.47 3.31
N VAL A 579 16.87 10.78 3.43
CA VAL A 579 17.68 11.83 2.80
C VAL A 579 18.35 12.68 3.89
N THR A 580 19.65 12.91 3.75
CA THR A 580 20.40 13.81 4.65
C THR A 580 20.30 15.26 4.17
N LEU A 581 19.91 16.18 5.07
CA LEU A 581 19.78 17.62 4.81
C LEU A 581 20.53 18.45 5.87
N TYR A 582 20.91 19.69 5.54
CA TYR A 582 21.75 20.55 6.38
C TYR A 582 21.01 21.83 6.78
N PRO A 583 20.65 22.01 8.07
CA PRO A 583 20.01 23.23 8.54
C PRO A 583 20.90 24.46 8.42
N ALA A 584 20.33 25.56 7.92
CA ALA A 584 21.03 26.82 7.71
C ALA A 584 20.17 28.04 8.07
N LEU A 585 20.79 29.06 8.66
CA LEU A 585 20.15 30.37 8.85
C LEU A 585 20.32 31.20 7.57
N VAL A 586 19.25 31.39 6.81
CA VAL A 586 19.28 32.03 5.50
C VAL A 586 18.70 33.44 5.58
N ALA A 587 19.48 34.43 5.11
CA ALA A 587 19.02 35.79 4.86
C ALA A 587 18.45 35.93 3.44
N THR A 588 17.17 36.28 3.34
CA THR A 588 16.50 36.57 2.07
C THR A 588 16.00 38.01 2.01
N ARG A 589 16.15 38.65 0.84
CA ARG A 589 15.67 40.01 0.59
C ARG A 589 14.33 39.96 -0.13
N LYS A 590 13.27 40.49 0.48
CA LYS A 590 11.92 40.54 -0.12
C LYS A 590 11.37 41.97 -0.05
N LYS A 591 11.02 42.55 -1.21
CA LYS A 591 10.53 43.94 -1.32
C LYS A 591 11.41 45.00 -0.63
N GLY A 592 12.72 44.77 -0.57
CA GLY A 592 13.67 45.68 0.08
C GLY A 592 13.98 45.38 1.54
N GLU A 593 13.20 44.52 2.21
CA GLU A 593 13.42 44.12 3.61
C GLU A 593 14.24 42.82 3.71
N HIS A 594 15.13 42.76 4.70
CA HIS A 594 15.87 41.54 5.06
C HIS A 594 15.01 40.67 5.97
N THR A 595 14.79 39.42 5.57
CA THR A 595 14.04 38.43 6.34
C THR A 595 14.94 37.24 6.59
N LEU A 596 15.02 36.80 7.85
CA LEU A 596 15.81 35.63 8.25
C LEU A 596 14.90 34.43 8.45
N SER A 597 15.37 33.26 8.02
CA SER A 597 14.65 32.00 8.16
C SER A 597 15.63 30.84 8.33
N ILE A 598 15.23 29.78 9.04
CA ILE A 598 15.93 28.49 9.00
C ILE A 598 15.39 27.70 7.82
N GLN A 599 16.30 27.24 6.97
CA GLN A 599 16.01 26.41 5.81
C GLN A 599 16.90 25.17 5.83
N LEU A 600 16.41 24.09 5.23
CA LEU A 600 17.18 22.86 5.04
C LEU A 600 17.81 22.89 3.64
N LEU A 601 19.15 22.92 3.57
CA LEU A 601 19.90 22.96 2.32
C LEU A 601 20.50 21.60 1.97
N ASP A 602 20.93 21.47 0.72
CA ASP A 602 21.32 20.19 0.13
C ASP A 602 22.74 19.75 0.45
N THR A 603 23.66 20.71 0.63
CA THR A 603 25.08 20.44 0.90
C THR A 603 25.57 21.22 2.12
N PRO A 604 26.59 20.70 2.84
CA PRO A 604 27.13 21.37 4.02
C PRO A 604 27.75 22.72 3.65
N GLU A 605 28.40 22.85 2.49
CA GLU A 605 29.04 24.10 2.05
C GLU A 605 28.01 25.20 1.79
N GLN A 606 26.88 24.85 1.16
CA GLN A 606 25.78 25.78 0.94
C GLN A 606 25.16 26.21 2.28
N ALA A 607 24.93 25.26 3.18
CA ALA A 607 24.39 25.52 4.51
C ALA A 607 25.31 26.44 5.31
N GLU A 608 26.61 26.23 5.22
CA GLU A 608 27.61 27.03 5.90
C GLU A 608 27.67 28.46 5.37
N GLN A 609 27.85 28.64 4.06
CA GLN A 609 27.89 29.97 3.45
C GLN A 609 26.60 30.77 3.69
N ALA A 610 25.44 30.10 3.58
CA ALA A 610 24.16 30.74 3.86
C ALA A 610 24.06 31.14 5.34
N SER A 611 24.46 30.25 6.26
CA SER A 611 24.45 30.50 7.70
C SER A 611 25.38 31.63 8.11
N GLN A 612 26.59 31.72 7.56
CA GLN A 612 27.50 32.84 7.86
C GLN A 612 26.85 34.18 7.50
N ARG A 613 26.21 34.25 6.32
CA ARG A 613 25.48 35.46 5.89
C ARG A 613 24.27 35.73 6.79
N GLY A 614 23.49 34.69 7.11
CA GLY A 614 22.32 34.82 8.00
C GLY A 614 22.66 35.28 9.40
N ILE A 615 23.72 34.73 10.00
CA ILE A 615 24.23 35.11 11.32
C ILE A 615 24.74 36.55 11.30
N THR A 616 25.45 36.95 10.24
CA THR A 616 25.90 38.34 10.06
C THR A 616 24.71 39.30 10.05
N SER A 617 23.66 38.98 9.29
CA SER A 617 22.44 39.79 9.24
C SER A 617 21.65 39.78 10.56
N LEU A 618 21.61 38.65 11.27
CA LEU A 618 20.99 38.55 12.60
C LEU A 618 21.69 39.48 13.60
N PHE A 619 23.02 39.42 13.65
CA PHE A 619 23.83 40.28 14.51
C PHE A 619 23.61 41.77 14.20
N GLN A 620 23.57 42.15 12.92
CA GLN A 620 23.31 43.54 12.52
C GLN A 620 21.92 44.02 12.94
N GLN A 621 20.91 43.16 12.82
CA GLN A 621 19.56 43.47 13.25
C GLN A 621 19.48 43.65 14.76
N GLU A 622 20.13 42.78 15.55
CA GLU A 622 20.17 42.88 17.01
C GLU A 622 20.98 44.11 17.49
N GLN A 623 22.06 44.48 16.80
CA GLN A 623 22.98 45.55 17.19
C GLN A 623 22.80 46.87 16.43
N GLN A 624 21.69 47.04 15.71
CA GLN A 624 21.48 48.15 14.76
C GLN A 624 21.81 49.53 15.35
N SER A 625 21.36 49.82 16.58
CA SER A 625 21.59 51.11 17.24
C SER A 625 23.06 51.35 17.61
N HIS A 626 23.78 50.31 18.02
CA HIS A 626 25.20 50.37 18.34
C HIS A 626 26.04 50.56 17.08
N LEU A 627 25.73 49.80 16.02
CA LEU A 627 26.40 49.89 14.72
C LEU A 627 26.27 51.28 14.10
N GLN A 628 25.08 51.89 14.15
CA GLN A 628 24.88 53.26 13.66
C GLN A 628 25.70 54.30 14.44
N LYS A 629 25.87 54.12 15.76
CA LYS A 629 26.75 54.99 16.57
C LYS A 629 28.21 54.82 16.18
N LEU A 630 28.70 53.59 16.04
CA LEU A 630 30.07 53.30 15.63
C LEU A 630 30.38 53.85 14.24
N LEU A 631 29.47 53.70 13.27
CA LEU A 631 29.61 54.27 11.93
C LEU A 631 29.72 55.79 11.94
N LYS A 632 29.10 56.51 12.89
CA LYS A 632 29.26 57.97 13.00
C LYS A 632 30.57 58.39 13.68
N GLN A 633 31.11 57.53 14.55
CA GLN A 633 32.32 57.83 15.34
C GLN A 633 33.61 57.46 14.62
N GLN A 634 33.61 56.36 13.85
CA GLN A 634 34.84 55.74 13.34
C GLN A 634 35.17 56.10 11.88
N ILE A 635 34.19 56.54 11.09
CA ILE A 635 34.37 56.79 9.66
C ILE A 635 33.80 58.16 9.23
N ASP A 636 34.51 58.82 8.32
CA ASP A 636 34.01 60.03 7.64
C ASP A 636 33.13 59.63 6.45
N GLN A 637 31.84 59.45 6.73
CA GLN A 637 30.87 59.03 5.71
C GLN A 637 30.72 60.05 4.58
N GLN A 638 30.85 61.35 4.87
CA GLN A 638 30.70 62.40 3.85
C GLN A 638 31.80 62.27 2.81
N LYS A 639 33.05 62.09 3.26
CA LYS A 639 34.21 61.94 2.37
C LYS A 639 34.16 60.67 1.54
N LEU A 640 33.77 59.54 2.14
CA LEU A 640 33.55 58.29 1.40
C LEU A 640 32.48 58.44 0.32
N CYS A 641 31.37 59.06 0.67
CA CYS A 641 30.24 59.21 -0.24
C CYS A 641 30.56 60.14 -1.40
N LEU A 642 31.28 61.24 -1.18
CA LEU A 642 31.72 62.15 -2.26
C LEU A 642 32.51 61.43 -3.35
N HIS A 643 33.45 60.54 -2.98
CA HIS A 643 34.25 59.80 -3.97
C HIS A 643 33.48 58.65 -4.64
N TYR A 644 32.36 58.19 -4.06
CA TYR A 644 31.57 57.06 -4.57
C TYR A 644 30.41 57.46 -5.48
N LEU A 645 30.04 58.75 -5.54
CA LEU A 645 28.88 59.25 -6.31
C LEU A 645 28.85 58.81 -7.78
N SER A 646 30.02 58.62 -8.41
CA SER A 646 30.10 58.18 -9.82
C SER A 646 29.97 56.67 -10.01
N ILE A 647 29.94 55.89 -8.92
CA ILE A 647 29.87 54.42 -8.93
C ILE A 647 28.48 53.95 -8.47
N GLY A 648 27.95 54.53 -7.39
CA GLY A 648 26.67 54.11 -6.83
C GLY A 648 26.14 55.02 -5.72
N ARG A 649 25.17 54.50 -4.94
CA ARG A 649 24.53 55.23 -3.85
C ARG A 649 25.35 55.14 -2.55
N CYS A 650 25.45 56.26 -1.84
CA CYS A 650 26.14 56.37 -0.53
C CYS A 650 25.65 55.32 0.48
N GLU A 651 24.33 55.17 0.64
CA GLU A 651 23.74 54.18 1.55
C GLU A 651 24.19 52.75 1.23
N ALA A 652 24.30 52.40 -0.06
CA ALA A 652 24.75 51.08 -0.47
C ALA A 652 26.22 50.83 -0.11
N LEU A 653 27.09 51.84 -0.23
CA LEU A 653 28.49 51.73 0.18
C LEU A 653 28.63 51.56 1.70
N ILE A 654 27.89 52.33 2.49
CA ILE A 654 27.94 52.23 3.94
C ILE A 654 27.42 50.86 4.40
N GLN A 655 26.36 50.35 3.78
CA GLN A 655 25.88 48.98 4.03
C GLN A 655 26.90 47.91 3.59
N ASP A 656 27.57 48.09 2.46
CA ASP A 656 28.60 47.17 1.97
C ASP A 656 29.80 47.10 2.93
N LEU A 657 30.25 48.26 3.42
CA LEU A 657 31.31 48.37 4.42
C LEU A 657 30.88 47.74 5.75
N LEU A 658 29.65 48.01 6.21
CA LEU A 658 29.11 47.44 7.43
C LEU A 658 28.99 45.92 7.34
N GLN A 659 28.50 45.39 6.21
CA GLN A 659 28.38 43.95 5.98
C GLN A 659 29.74 43.27 5.99
N THR A 660 30.72 43.83 5.28
CA THR A 660 32.07 43.28 5.19
C THR A 660 32.78 43.28 6.55
N THR A 661 32.71 44.40 7.27
CA THR A 661 33.35 44.56 8.60
C THR A 661 32.70 43.66 9.65
N THR A 662 31.36 43.56 9.65
CA THR A 662 30.63 42.69 10.59
C THR A 662 30.93 41.21 10.32
N HIS A 663 30.94 40.80 9.04
CA HIS A 663 31.28 39.44 8.67
C HIS A 663 32.70 39.07 9.12
N ALA A 664 33.68 39.94 8.89
CA ALA A 664 35.07 39.73 9.32
C ALA A 664 35.23 39.68 10.85
N ALA A 665 34.42 40.43 11.60
CA ALA A 665 34.41 40.38 13.07
C ALA A 665 33.78 39.09 13.61
N LEU A 666 32.79 38.53 12.91
CA LEU A 666 32.10 37.31 13.29
C LEU A 666 32.80 36.03 12.81
N PHE A 667 33.51 36.06 11.69
CA PHE A 667 34.10 34.86 11.08
C PHE A 667 35.55 35.09 10.69
N THR A 668 36.46 34.41 11.39
CA THR A 668 37.87 34.26 11.00
C THR A 668 38.10 32.95 10.26
N ALA A 669 39.25 32.77 9.61
CA ALA A 669 39.56 31.59 8.79
C ALA A 669 39.38 30.23 9.53
N ASP A 670 39.58 30.22 10.85
CA ASP A 670 39.51 29.00 11.69
C ASP A 670 38.21 28.91 12.52
N SER A 671 37.25 29.79 12.27
CA SER A 671 36.02 29.87 13.08
C SER A 671 34.93 28.91 12.61
N SER A 672 34.55 27.95 13.46
CA SER A 672 33.32 27.16 13.24
C SER A 672 32.06 28.02 13.40
N LEU A 673 30.97 27.57 12.75
CA LEU A 673 29.66 28.18 12.85
C LEU A 673 29.07 28.06 14.26
N PRO A 674 28.54 29.16 14.84
CA PRO A 674 27.67 29.06 16.00
C PRO A 674 26.45 28.17 15.68
N ARG A 675 26.27 27.10 16.46
CA ARG A 675 25.12 26.20 16.38
C ARG A 675 24.16 26.31 17.56
N SER A 676 24.56 27.00 18.64
CA SER A 676 23.75 27.20 19.85
C SER A 676 23.69 28.67 20.25
N SER A 677 22.69 29.03 21.07
CA SER A 677 22.52 30.40 21.57
C SER A 677 23.75 30.87 22.36
N ALA A 678 24.35 29.99 23.17
CA ALA A 678 25.55 30.30 23.95
C ALA A 678 26.76 30.60 23.04
N HIS A 679 27.01 29.76 22.03
CA HIS A 679 28.09 30.01 21.06
C HIS A 679 27.86 31.29 20.25
N TYR A 680 26.60 31.57 19.86
CA TYR A 680 26.26 32.81 19.17
C TYR A 680 26.51 34.03 20.05
N GLN A 681 26.07 34.03 21.31
CA GLN A 681 26.28 35.15 22.25
C GLN A 681 27.77 35.39 22.52
N GLN A 682 28.56 34.34 22.71
CA GLN A 682 30.01 34.44 22.87
C GLN A 682 30.67 35.08 21.65
N ARG A 683 30.31 34.62 20.44
CA ARG A 683 30.84 35.19 19.20
C ARG A 683 30.43 36.64 19.00
N SER A 684 29.18 36.97 19.31
CA SER A 684 28.66 38.34 19.24
C SER A 684 29.42 39.29 20.19
N LYS A 685 29.76 38.84 21.40
CA LYS A 685 30.56 39.63 22.34
C LYS A 685 31.98 39.91 21.80
N GLN A 686 32.66 38.88 21.29
CA GLN A 686 33.99 39.02 20.68
C GLN A 686 33.97 39.93 19.44
N ALA A 687 32.93 39.82 18.63
CA ALA A 687 32.74 40.69 17.47
C ALA A 687 32.57 42.15 17.88
N LEU A 688 31.79 42.45 18.93
CA LEU A 688 31.63 43.83 19.44
C LEU A 688 32.94 44.44 19.96
N GLU A 689 33.84 43.64 20.54
CA GLU A 689 35.15 44.11 21.02
C GLU A 689 36.09 44.49 19.86
N THR A 690 36.03 43.75 18.75
CA THR A 690 36.92 43.96 17.59
C THR A 690 36.36 44.92 16.54
N LEU A 691 35.03 45.05 16.46
CA LEU A 691 34.33 45.86 15.44
C LEU A 691 34.87 47.28 15.27
N PRO A 692 35.16 48.06 16.33
CA PRO A 692 35.63 49.44 16.17
C PRO A 692 36.95 49.52 15.40
N SER A 693 37.91 48.64 15.73
CA SER A 693 39.20 48.57 15.03
C SER A 693 39.08 48.12 13.58
N LEU A 694 38.25 47.11 13.31
CA LEU A 694 38.02 46.60 11.95
C LEU A 694 37.30 47.62 11.07
N LEU A 695 36.29 48.31 11.61
CA LEU A 695 35.56 49.35 10.91
C LEU A 695 36.46 50.53 10.55
N LEU A 696 37.32 50.96 11.48
CA LEU A 696 38.32 52.00 11.21
C LEU A 696 39.33 51.56 10.14
N HIS A 697 39.82 50.33 10.23
CA HIS A 697 40.78 49.77 9.27
C HIS A 697 40.19 49.69 7.86
N TYR A 698 39.07 48.99 7.68
CA TYR A 698 38.42 48.85 6.38
C TYR A 698 37.85 50.18 5.87
N GLY A 699 37.42 51.08 6.76
CA GLY A 699 37.03 52.44 6.41
C GLY A 699 38.19 53.22 5.76
N LYS A 700 39.39 53.18 6.36
CA LYS A 700 40.59 53.83 5.79
C LYS A 700 41.03 53.21 4.46
N VAL A 701 40.99 51.87 4.35
CA VAL A 701 41.29 51.17 3.08
C VAL A 701 40.32 51.59 1.99
N THR A 702 39.03 51.62 2.30
CA THR A 702 37.96 52.05 1.38
C THR A 702 38.16 53.50 0.96
N GLU A 703 38.47 54.39 1.90
CA GLU A 703 38.72 55.80 1.61
C GLU A 703 39.92 55.98 0.67
N ALA A 704 41.04 55.30 0.95
CA ALA A 704 42.24 55.35 0.12
C ALA A 704 41.94 54.83 -1.30
N ALA A 705 41.25 53.69 -1.42
CA ALA A 705 40.89 53.12 -2.70
C ALA A 705 39.95 54.04 -3.50
N LEU A 706 38.90 54.57 -2.88
CA LEU A 706 37.96 55.48 -3.55
C LEU A 706 38.60 56.80 -3.95
N LYS A 707 39.52 57.34 -3.15
CA LYS A 707 40.30 58.53 -3.49
C LYS A 707 41.15 58.29 -4.74
N SER A 708 41.92 57.18 -4.77
CA SER A 708 42.74 56.81 -5.93
C SER A 708 41.88 56.56 -7.18
N HIS A 709 40.76 55.86 -7.03
CA HIS A 709 39.79 55.65 -8.11
C HIS A 709 39.27 56.99 -8.68
N HIS A 710 38.84 57.92 -7.82
CA HIS A 710 38.32 59.21 -8.25
C HIS A 710 39.38 60.03 -9.02
N GLN A 711 40.63 60.02 -8.54
CA GLN A 711 41.77 60.66 -9.21
C GLN A 711 42.05 60.05 -10.60
N LEU A 712 42.09 58.72 -10.70
CA LEU A 712 42.29 58.01 -11.97
C LEU A 712 41.16 58.32 -12.97
N MET A 713 39.90 58.26 -12.52
CA MET A 713 38.75 58.54 -13.39
C MET A 713 38.72 59.99 -13.88
N ARG A 714 39.27 60.93 -13.10
CA ARG A 714 39.46 62.33 -13.54
C ARG A 714 40.58 62.45 -14.57
N GLN A 715 41.71 61.78 -14.38
CA GLN A 715 42.82 61.75 -15.35
C GLN A 715 42.40 61.15 -16.70
N LEU A 716 41.58 60.10 -16.68
CA LEU A 716 41.07 59.43 -17.88
C LEU A 716 40.05 60.26 -18.69
N LYS A 717 39.49 61.34 -18.12
CA LYS A 717 38.55 62.26 -18.80
C LYS A 717 39.25 63.40 -19.57
N GLY A 718 40.59 63.49 -19.53
CA GLY A 718 41.35 64.49 -20.28
C GLY A 718 41.32 64.28 -21.80
N SER A 719 41.89 65.22 -22.57
CA SER A 719 42.03 65.07 -24.03
C SER A 719 42.99 63.93 -24.37
N VAL A 720 42.49 62.84 -24.95
CA VAL A 720 43.27 61.64 -25.31
C VAL A 720 43.48 61.59 -26.82
N SER A 721 44.70 61.28 -27.26
CA SER A 721 45.01 61.09 -28.68
C SER A 721 44.25 59.89 -29.28
N PRO A 722 43.77 59.96 -30.54
CA PRO A 722 43.02 58.86 -31.17
C PRO A 722 43.76 57.50 -31.17
N THR A 723 45.09 57.53 -31.21
CA THR A 723 45.95 56.33 -31.22
C THR A 723 46.08 55.65 -29.85
N GLN A 724 45.64 56.29 -28.77
CA GLN A 724 45.69 55.78 -27.39
C GLN A 724 44.31 55.44 -26.81
N LEU A 725 43.22 55.73 -27.53
CA LEU A 725 41.85 55.50 -27.07
C LEU A 725 41.61 54.07 -26.59
N MET A 726 42.09 53.06 -27.32
CA MET A 726 41.94 51.65 -26.96
C MET A 726 42.69 51.28 -25.68
N THR A 727 43.89 51.84 -25.45
CA THR A 727 44.66 51.59 -24.22
C THR A 727 43.97 52.22 -23.01
N TYR A 728 43.49 53.46 -23.14
CA TYR A 728 42.75 54.14 -22.07
C TYR A 728 41.44 53.43 -21.74
N SER A 729 40.71 52.93 -22.75
CA SER A 729 39.51 52.12 -22.55
C SER A 729 39.80 50.83 -21.77
N LYS A 730 40.88 50.11 -22.11
CA LYS A 730 41.31 48.90 -21.36
C LYS A 730 41.73 49.20 -19.93
N ILE A 731 42.39 50.34 -19.68
CA ILE A 731 42.76 50.77 -18.33
C ILE A 731 41.50 51.12 -17.52
N LYS A 732 40.55 51.85 -18.12
CA LYS A 732 39.26 52.14 -17.50
C LYS A 732 38.51 50.87 -17.11
N SER A 733 38.39 49.92 -18.04
CA SER A 733 37.77 48.61 -17.78
C SER A 733 38.46 47.86 -16.63
N HIS A 734 39.80 47.90 -16.54
CA HIS A 734 40.53 47.32 -15.41
C HIS A 734 40.16 47.98 -14.07
N ILE A 735 40.12 49.31 -14.01
CA ILE A 735 39.70 50.04 -12.80
C ILE A 735 38.28 49.63 -12.38
N GLU A 736 37.36 49.51 -13.33
CA GLU A 736 35.97 49.08 -13.11
C GLU A 736 35.87 47.62 -12.64
N THR A 737 36.92 46.80 -12.82
CA THR A 737 37.00 45.45 -12.22
C THR A 737 37.51 45.43 -10.78
N LEU A 738 38.13 46.53 -10.32
CA LEU A 738 38.62 46.68 -8.94
C LEU A 738 37.61 47.40 -8.05
N ILE A 739 36.94 48.42 -8.58
CA ILE A 739 35.96 49.24 -7.86
C ILE A 739 34.65 49.27 -8.65
N TYR A 740 33.62 48.65 -8.07
CA TYR A 740 32.28 48.51 -8.65
C TYR A 740 31.23 48.40 -7.52
N PRO A 741 29.92 48.42 -7.81
CA PRO A 741 28.92 48.28 -6.75
C PRO A 741 29.04 46.99 -5.93
N ASN A 742 29.14 47.12 -4.60
CA ASN A 742 29.34 46.03 -3.63
C ASN A 742 30.73 45.36 -3.66
N PHE A 743 31.76 46.08 -4.11
CA PHE A 743 33.11 45.52 -4.22
C PHE A 743 33.71 45.09 -2.87
N LEU A 744 33.27 45.64 -1.72
CA LEU A 744 33.85 45.28 -0.42
C LEU A 744 33.49 43.85 -0.04
N GLN A 745 32.21 43.47 -0.16
CA GLN A 745 31.75 42.10 0.10
C GLN A 745 32.28 41.07 -0.91
N GLN A 746 32.49 41.50 -2.16
CA GLN A 746 32.91 40.60 -3.23
C GLN A 746 34.44 40.40 -3.30
N THR A 747 35.20 41.28 -2.65
CA THR A 747 36.65 41.17 -2.56
C THR A 747 37.02 40.30 -1.35
N PRO A 748 37.77 39.19 -1.52
CA PRO A 748 38.18 38.37 -0.39
C PRO A 748 39.01 39.19 0.62
N ALA A 749 38.84 38.90 1.92
CA ALA A 749 39.46 39.67 3.00
C ALA A 749 40.99 39.80 2.89
N GLU A 750 41.67 38.79 2.31
CA GLU A 750 43.11 38.81 2.04
C GLU A 750 43.51 39.91 1.04
N TRP A 751 42.67 40.18 0.04
CA TRP A 751 42.97 41.08 -1.08
C TRP A 751 42.39 42.48 -0.91
N LEU A 752 41.38 42.64 -0.05
CA LEU A 752 40.72 43.93 0.17
C LEU A 752 41.70 45.05 0.62
N PRO A 753 42.66 44.81 1.55
CA PRO A 753 43.67 45.81 1.91
C PRO A 753 44.61 46.21 0.76
N GLU A 754 44.70 45.41 -0.30
CA GLU A 754 45.60 45.64 -1.44
C GLU A 754 44.99 46.51 -2.53
N LEU A 755 43.68 46.76 -2.51
CA LEU A 755 43.00 47.57 -3.53
C LEU A 755 43.66 48.95 -3.74
N PRO A 756 44.06 49.72 -2.70
CA PRO A 756 44.79 50.96 -2.89
C PRO A 756 46.11 50.76 -3.66
N ARG A 757 46.86 49.68 -3.39
CA ARG A 757 48.11 49.35 -4.10
C ARG A 757 47.86 49.02 -5.56
N TYR A 758 46.81 48.25 -5.88
CA TYR A 758 46.45 47.95 -7.26
C TYR A 758 46.04 49.20 -8.04
N LEU A 759 45.28 50.10 -7.44
CA LEU A 759 44.93 51.39 -8.05
C LEU A 759 46.17 52.28 -8.23
N GLN A 760 47.08 52.30 -7.27
CA GLN A 760 48.37 52.99 -7.40
C GLN A 760 49.23 52.41 -8.53
N ALA A 761 49.19 51.09 -8.76
CA ALA A 761 49.86 50.47 -9.90
C ALA A 761 49.27 50.93 -11.24
N VAL A 762 47.95 51.15 -11.30
CA VAL A 762 47.28 51.73 -12.48
C VAL A 762 47.71 53.18 -12.70
N GLU A 763 47.86 53.96 -11.63
CA GLU A 763 48.36 55.34 -11.71
C GLU A 763 49.78 55.38 -12.28
N LYS A 764 50.70 54.53 -11.77
CA LYS A 764 52.05 54.39 -12.32
C LYS A 764 52.08 53.92 -13.77
N ARG A 765 51.14 53.06 -14.16
CA ARG A 765 50.98 52.67 -15.56
C ARG A 765 50.62 53.87 -16.43
N LEU A 766 49.67 54.71 -16.01
CA LEU A 766 49.27 55.91 -16.76
C LEU A 766 50.42 56.92 -16.89
N GLU A 767 51.19 57.15 -15.82
CA GLU A 767 52.40 58.00 -15.87
C GLU A 767 53.42 57.48 -16.90
N LYS A 768 53.75 56.19 -16.84
CA LYS A 768 54.73 55.55 -17.76
C LYS A 768 54.21 55.45 -19.19
N LEU A 769 52.89 55.31 -19.38
CA LEU A 769 52.25 55.28 -20.70
C LEU A 769 52.46 56.59 -21.46
N GLN A 770 52.45 57.74 -20.77
CA GLN A 770 52.74 59.03 -21.40
C GLN A 770 54.18 59.16 -21.87
N GLN A 771 55.12 58.52 -21.15
CA GLN A 771 56.55 58.57 -21.47
C GLN A 771 56.96 57.56 -22.56
N ASN A 772 56.43 56.33 -22.51
CA ASN A 772 56.79 55.27 -23.46
C ASN A 772 55.58 54.37 -23.81
N PRO A 773 54.76 54.77 -24.81
CA PRO A 773 53.61 53.98 -25.25
C PRO A 773 53.94 52.60 -25.82
N GLN A 774 55.13 52.42 -26.41
CA GLN A 774 55.53 51.15 -27.03
C GLN A 774 55.85 50.09 -25.97
N ALA A 775 56.52 50.46 -24.88
CA ALA A 775 56.79 49.56 -23.77
C ALA A 775 55.50 49.10 -23.06
N ASP A 776 54.50 49.99 -22.91
CA ASP A 776 53.19 49.60 -22.39
C ASP A 776 52.50 48.56 -23.29
N ARG A 777 52.52 48.77 -24.61
CA ARG A 777 51.95 47.81 -25.58
C ARG A 777 52.58 46.42 -25.46
N GLN A 778 53.91 46.34 -25.33
CA GLN A 778 54.61 45.06 -25.16
C GLN A 778 54.21 44.34 -23.85
N ARG A 779 54.13 45.07 -22.73
CA ARG A 779 53.68 44.51 -21.44
C ARG A 779 52.21 44.09 -21.48
N ALA A 780 51.36 44.86 -22.15
CA ALA A 780 49.95 44.53 -22.34
C ALA A 780 49.78 43.23 -23.17
N GLN A 781 50.64 42.99 -24.16
CA GLN A 781 50.67 41.73 -24.93
C GLN A 781 51.08 40.53 -24.06
N GLN A 782 51.94 40.72 -23.06
CA GLN A 782 52.29 39.66 -22.11
C GLN A 782 51.13 39.32 -21.14
N LEU A 783 50.29 40.30 -20.83
CA LEU A 783 49.13 40.12 -19.95
C LEU A 783 47.94 39.44 -20.63
N ALA A 784 47.70 39.74 -21.92
CA ALA A 784 46.50 39.31 -22.65
C ALA A 784 46.22 37.79 -22.60
N PRO A 785 47.22 36.88 -22.75
CA PRO A 785 47.00 35.44 -22.67
C PRO A 785 46.49 34.94 -21.30
N HIS A 786 46.59 35.77 -20.25
CA HIS A 786 46.18 35.43 -18.90
C HIS A 786 44.85 36.04 -18.50
N TRP A 787 44.55 37.25 -18.98
CA TRP A 787 43.31 37.97 -18.66
C TRP A 787 42.16 37.61 -19.60
N ASP A 788 42.39 37.55 -20.91
CA ASP A 788 41.31 37.36 -21.90
C ASP A 788 40.57 36.01 -21.74
N PRO A 789 41.24 34.87 -21.45
CA PRO A 789 40.54 33.61 -21.17
C PRO A 789 39.75 33.64 -19.86
N PHE A 790 40.25 34.37 -18.86
CA PHE A 790 39.59 34.53 -17.57
C PHE A 790 38.31 35.36 -17.73
N GLU A 791 38.38 36.50 -18.41
CA GLU A 791 37.24 37.40 -18.65
C GLU A 791 36.09 36.69 -19.37
N LYS A 792 36.38 35.78 -20.30
CA LYS A 792 35.36 34.99 -21.00
C LYS A 792 34.65 33.95 -20.13
N ARG A 793 35.30 33.47 -19.06
CA ARG A 793 34.78 32.40 -18.19
C ARG A 793 34.28 32.88 -16.84
N ILE A 794 34.47 34.16 -16.51
CA ILE A 794 34.10 34.70 -15.21
C ILE A 794 32.60 34.55 -14.91
N HIS A 795 31.74 34.49 -15.92
CA HIS A 795 30.31 34.26 -15.74
C HIS A 795 29.95 32.78 -15.48
N ASP A 796 30.81 31.85 -15.88
CA ASP A 796 30.53 30.41 -15.88
C ASP A 796 31.23 29.68 -14.71
N ASN A 797 32.29 30.27 -14.14
CA ASN A 797 33.07 29.65 -13.08
C ASN A 797 33.39 30.64 -11.95
N HIS A 798 33.02 30.27 -10.72
CA HIS A 798 33.26 31.04 -9.51
C HIS A 798 33.97 30.20 -8.43
N SER A 799 34.68 29.13 -8.81
CA SER A 799 35.37 28.29 -7.84
C SER A 799 36.42 29.10 -7.04
N PRO A 800 36.73 28.72 -5.79
CA PRO A 800 37.76 29.40 -5.00
C PRO A 800 39.11 29.49 -5.71
N GLN A 801 39.51 28.43 -6.42
CA GLN A 801 40.74 28.38 -7.21
C GLN A 801 40.68 29.34 -8.41
N PHE A 802 39.52 29.46 -9.05
CA PHE A 802 39.32 30.39 -10.17
C PHE A 802 39.39 31.85 -9.70
N MET A 803 38.84 32.14 -8.52
CA MET A 803 38.97 33.45 -7.87
C MET A 803 40.38 33.74 -7.38
N GLU A 804 41.14 32.74 -6.92
CA GLU A 804 42.56 32.92 -6.58
C GLU A 804 43.37 33.33 -7.83
N TYR A 805 43.14 32.67 -8.97
CA TYR A 805 43.79 33.03 -10.23
C TYR A 805 43.54 34.50 -10.61
N ARG A 806 42.31 35.00 -10.45
CA ARG A 806 41.94 36.41 -10.68
C ARG A 806 42.86 37.39 -9.95
N TRP A 807 43.17 37.12 -8.68
CA TRP A 807 44.04 38.00 -7.88
C TRP A 807 45.52 37.82 -8.19
N MET A 808 45.94 36.61 -8.55
CA MET A 808 47.29 36.39 -9.07
C MET A 808 47.54 37.16 -10.39
N VAL A 809 46.51 37.35 -11.22
CA VAL A 809 46.62 38.22 -12.41
C VAL A 809 46.81 39.70 -12.03
N GLU A 810 46.25 40.18 -10.91
CA GLU A 810 46.53 41.54 -10.41
C GLU A 810 47.96 41.68 -9.92
N GLU A 811 48.47 40.70 -9.19
CA GLU A 811 49.90 40.69 -8.83
C GLU A 811 50.79 40.73 -10.07
N PHE A 812 50.40 40.02 -11.14
CA PHE A 812 51.14 40.07 -12.40
C PHE A 812 51.08 41.44 -13.06
N ARG A 813 49.94 42.13 -13.02
CA ARG A 813 49.82 43.53 -13.47
C ARG A 813 50.76 44.45 -12.69
N VAL A 814 50.85 44.31 -11.37
CA VAL A 814 51.81 45.07 -10.56
C VAL A 814 53.24 44.78 -11.01
N SER A 815 53.61 43.50 -11.19
CA SER A 815 54.96 43.09 -11.65
C SER A 815 55.34 43.60 -13.05
N LEU A 816 54.36 43.84 -13.93
CA LEU A 816 54.60 44.34 -15.28
C LEU A 816 54.68 45.86 -15.32
N PHE A 817 53.76 46.55 -14.66
CA PHE A 817 53.57 47.99 -14.85
C PHE A 817 54.12 48.86 -13.71
N ALA A 818 54.26 48.32 -12.50
CA ALA A 818 54.65 49.06 -11.30
C ALA A 818 55.52 48.20 -10.35
N GLN A 819 56.66 47.72 -10.86
CA GLN A 819 57.61 46.85 -10.13
C GLN A 819 58.06 47.45 -8.79
N GLU A 820 58.18 48.78 -8.73
CA GLU A 820 58.55 49.53 -7.54
C GLU A 820 57.58 49.37 -6.35
N LEU A 821 56.33 48.94 -6.58
CA LEU A 821 55.34 48.73 -5.52
C LEU A 821 55.44 47.36 -4.85
N GLY A 822 56.17 46.41 -5.44
CA GLY A 822 56.26 45.03 -4.96
C GLY A 822 54.97 44.22 -5.09
N THR A 823 55.09 42.89 -5.10
CA THR A 823 53.95 41.96 -5.17
C THR A 823 53.72 41.27 -3.83
N LYS A 824 52.45 41.07 -3.43
CA LYS A 824 52.09 40.36 -2.19
C LYS A 824 52.43 38.87 -2.25
N LYS A 825 52.13 38.26 -3.41
CA LYS A 825 52.50 36.87 -3.73
C LYS A 825 53.46 36.88 -4.92
N SER A 826 54.42 35.96 -4.94
CA SER A 826 55.36 35.87 -6.05
C SER A 826 54.68 35.30 -7.29
N VAL A 827 54.79 36.00 -8.42
CA VAL A 827 54.03 35.71 -9.64
C VAL A 827 54.91 35.80 -10.88
N SER A 828 54.60 34.98 -11.88
CA SER A 828 55.19 35.02 -13.22
C SER A 828 54.22 34.43 -14.25
N ALA A 829 54.45 34.69 -15.53
CA ALA A 829 53.64 34.13 -16.62
C ALA A 829 53.56 32.58 -16.54
N ASP A 830 54.67 31.90 -16.23
CA ASP A 830 54.70 30.44 -16.11
C ASP A 830 53.92 29.91 -14.90
N ARG A 831 53.90 30.66 -13.78
CA ARG A 831 53.08 30.32 -12.63
C ARG A 831 51.59 30.46 -12.94
N LEU A 832 51.20 31.53 -13.64
CA LEU A 832 49.82 31.68 -14.10
C LEU A 832 49.42 30.55 -15.07
N LYS A 833 50.28 30.15 -16.01
CA LYS A 833 50.00 28.99 -16.89
C LYS A 833 49.78 27.70 -16.09
N LYS A 834 50.59 27.46 -15.05
CA LYS A 834 50.45 26.28 -14.19
C LYS A 834 49.16 26.31 -13.36
N LEU A 835 48.79 27.47 -12.82
CA LEU A 835 47.52 27.63 -12.10
C LEU A 835 46.33 27.41 -13.03
N TRP A 836 46.37 27.98 -14.23
CA TRP A 836 45.30 27.83 -15.22
C TRP A 836 45.08 26.37 -15.66
N LYS A 837 46.13 25.55 -15.76
CA LYS A 837 46.01 24.12 -16.08
C LYS A 837 45.33 23.27 -15.00
N LYS A 838 45.22 23.80 -13.77
CA LYS A 838 44.57 23.12 -12.63
C LYS A 838 43.09 23.50 -12.49
N LEU A 839 42.63 24.50 -13.24
CA LEU A 839 41.24 24.97 -13.33
C LEU A 839 40.53 24.28 -14.49
#